data_AF-Q9EZV7-F1
#
_entry.id   AF-Q9EZV7-F1
#
_cell.length_a   1.000
_cell.length_b   1.000
_cell.length_c   1.000
_cell.angle_alpha   90.00
_cell.angle_beta   90.00
_cell.angle_gamma   90.00
#
_symmetry.space_group_name_H-M   'P 1'
#
loop_
_entity.id
_entity.type
_entity.pdbx_description
1 polymer ?
#
loop_
_entity_poly.entity_id
_entity_poly.type
_entity_poly.pdbx_seq_one_letter_code
_entity_poly.pdbx_strand_id
1 'polypeptide(L)'
;MMKKFNPSVLALSISSLLLTSTLTFGQIQQQDKAHFGVKEHQESLLFHQSLVKQGSDNVPIWRIPSLLRTKDGVLIAAADKRWQHRGDWGDIDTAIRISHDDGKTWGNITTILDLPSQNGEKSPIRDDAPTFNPWAHRNNSSVATYRNSAFLIDAQMVQDKRNGRIFLAVDMFPESTGLSGPSDNGVTEFGSGYVNIDGKQYLRLNKKEGYTSKQWTLRENGIVFNEKNEKTGYRVVINGDPKKNFKDLGDVYDQDNNKLGNIYLKQTERNATVPFIAPNTSYFWLTHSDDNGKTWSSPIDLTSQVKKDWMRFFGTGPGVGIQTKKGNLLFPIYYINRHGKQSSALIISKDGGKTWDLGQSPNDTRTELYGKNSETLNSNSSGHELTESQLVELQNGDLKLFMRNTSGRVMMSTSKDGGYSWIETKQVPELNHGYSQLSVIKYSKKINGKEYIVFSGQSVSGNSGDKLRRDGKLFLGEVQDNGDINWDTTNLVRNIKSSGLAKQGSEVYPNGYVYSSMAELGDGSIGLAYENTTDYTTIMYLPIEMQEFFWKAGKIFSDVRQKEPLVFTYDGTETLEKIGDGIAIKRGEGESQSGINVSEGLLVLDQQTKDGKNKAFTQLTLNNSGVAQVNSTQNIDRFVVNNGATGYLQFTVTDTHSPRLKINQDVTAHGQIVAVQVNLQKKLKPNDKGYYHAQGEELIAFKDNGQVKWRLVNDELKDGMYVYTLASVAKPSGLRTPSQPHSLYLTNKLITADGKAVSTVAPLKAPLTVNARPQVNPVLASYLTANLALNKMSEQLQQSFMHETRLLQEKDRSIFVKYLNGKQKYGSNLSFYDYGYDFNASYSGVMLGGKVWQSERGNHALYTALNKTSYKVTPKAVDGETKAKYQSWGGSINWHSNLPHNLIVDLSTGYQKHKGDIEHAGHVKGYTFNIGADLGYRYQWMKNAFITPMVGLHYLYASLSDVNDQANKALLKYNNFNALKTNLGVDVNYRIGKFEVKGLLSYDMYQQKTRQLYVDDVAYKQGKLADTLHLNTQFVAHLTPRFAFSTEVGFQHARNKGQSSFAVGAHYQF
;
A
#
# COMPACT_ATOMS: atom_id res chain seq x y z
N MET A 1 -71.18 1.54 41.13
CA MET A 1 -70.53 0.45 41.90
C MET A 1 -69.15 0.18 41.31
N MET A 2 -68.15 0.10 42.19
CA MET A 2 -66.75 -0.23 41.89
C MET A 2 -66.60 -1.56 41.13
N LYS A 3 -65.53 -1.68 40.33
CA LYS A 3 -64.50 -2.71 40.59
C LYS A 3 -63.13 -2.25 40.09
N LYS A 4 -62.18 -2.37 41.01
CA LYS A 4 -60.83 -1.82 41.06
C LYS A 4 -59.94 -2.39 39.95
N PHE A 5 -59.29 -1.51 39.19
CA PHE A 5 -58.07 -1.85 38.45
C PHE A 5 -56.88 -1.59 39.39
N ASN A 6 -56.10 -2.63 39.69
CA ASN A 6 -55.01 -2.56 40.66
C ASN A 6 -53.68 -2.24 39.94
N PRO A 7 -53.05 -1.07 40.15
CA PRO A 7 -51.82 -0.67 39.43
C PRO A 7 -50.57 -1.49 39.78
N SER A 8 -50.67 -2.42 40.74
CA SER A 8 -49.52 -3.14 41.29
C SER A 8 -49.08 -4.37 40.46
N VAL A 9 -49.84 -4.79 39.44
CA VAL A 9 -49.46 -5.94 38.58
C VAL A 9 -48.58 -5.51 37.39
N LEU A 10 -48.69 -4.26 36.92
CA LEU A 10 -47.79 -3.72 35.89
C LEU A 10 -46.45 -3.25 36.47
N ALA A 11 -46.41 -2.92 37.76
CA ALA A 11 -45.17 -2.60 38.46
C ALA A 11 -44.31 -3.86 38.72
N LEU A 12 -44.92 -5.05 38.91
CA LEU A 12 -44.18 -6.29 39.18
C LEU A 12 -43.61 -6.96 37.91
N SER A 13 -44.20 -6.76 36.74
CA SER A 13 -43.64 -7.23 35.46
C SER A 13 -42.52 -6.33 34.91
N ILE A 14 -42.53 -5.04 35.27
CA ILE A 14 -41.43 -4.12 34.94
C ILE A 14 -40.28 -4.25 35.97
N SER A 15 -40.58 -4.59 37.22
CA SER A 15 -39.54 -4.83 38.24
C SER A 15 -38.80 -6.16 38.09
N SER A 16 -39.41 -7.19 37.49
CA SER A 16 -38.76 -8.49 37.26
C SER A 16 -37.88 -8.54 36.00
N LEU A 17 -38.05 -7.59 35.08
CA LEU A 17 -37.09 -7.34 33.98
C LEU A 17 -35.95 -6.38 34.39
N LEU A 18 -36.08 -5.68 35.52
CA LEU A 18 -35.07 -4.77 36.07
C LEU A 18 -34.29 -5.36 37.27
N LEU A 19 -34.65 -6.56 37.75
CA LEU A 19 -33.95 -7.28 38.84
C LEU A 19 -33.30 -8.62 38.42
N THR A 20 -33.11 -8.86 37.14
CA THR A 20 -32.15 -9.88 36.63
C THR A 20 -30.85 -9.25 36.12
N SER A 21 -30.69 -7.93 36.22
CA SER A 21 -29.45 -7.20 35.95
C SER A 21 -28.57 -7.00 37.20
N THR A 22 -28.82 -7.76 38.27
CA THR A 22 -27.88 -7.84 39.38
C THR A 22 -26.66 -8.67 38.95
N LEU A 23 -25.60 -7.94 38.60
CA LEU A 23 -24.20 -8.33 38.70
C LEU A 23 -23.71 -9.36 37.66
N THR A 24 -23.68 -8.97 36.38
CA THR A 24 -22.50 -9.28 35.56
C THR A 24 -21.64 -8.02 35.50
N PHE A 25 -20.60 -7.97 36.34
CA PHE A 25 -19.53 -7.00 36.16
C PHE A 25 -18.92 -7.20 34.76
N GLY A 26 -18.60 -6.06 34.12
CA GLY A 26 -18.25 -5.92 32.71
C GLY A 26 -17.39 -7.03 32.12
N GLN A 27 -17.95 -7.73 31.13
CA GLN A 27 -17.18 -8.47 30.15
C GLN A 27 -17.56 -8.00 28.75
N ILE A 28 -16.56 -7.79 27.90
CA ILE A 28 -16.72 -7.41 26.49
C ILE A 28 -17.54 -8.47 25.77
N GLN A 29 -18.64 -8.05 25.15
CA GLN A 29 -19.58 -8.94 24.48
C GLN A 29 -19.53 -8.81 22.96
N GLN A 30 -20.12 -9.77 22.25
CA GLN A 30 -20.15 -9.80 20.79
C GLN A 30 -20.78 -8.53 20.17
N GLN A 31 -21.75 -7.91 20.85
CA GLN A 31 -22.38 -6.66 20.42
C GLN A 31 -21.42 -5.45 20.49
N ASP A 32 -20.36 -5.54 21.31
CA ASP A 32 -19.39 -4.47 21.49
C ASP A 32 -18.37 -4.39 20.35
N LYS A 33 -18.30 -5.42 19.50
CA LYS A 33 -17.34 -5.53 18.39
C LYS A 33 -17.24 -4.23 17.57
N ALA A 34 -18.36 -3.61 17.22
CA ALA A 34 -18.38 -2.36 16.45
C ALA A 34 -17.83 -1.16 17.26
N HIS A 35 -18.04 -1.14 18.57
CA HIS A 35 -17.50 -0.13 19.47
C HIS A 35 -15.97 -0.18 19.60
N PHE A 36 -15.34 -1.31 19.25
CA PHE A 36 -13.89 -1.47 19.15
C PHE A 36 -13.30 -1.03 17.80
N GLY A 37 -14.12 -0.43 16.92
CA GLY A 37 -13.67 0.06 15.61
C GLY A 37 -13.44 -1.03 14.57
N VAL A 38 -13.87 -2.26 14.86
CA VAL A 38 -13.71 -3.40 13.94
C VAL A 38 -14.58 -3.18 12.71
N LYS A 39 -13.95 -3.18 11.53
CA LYS A 39 -14.65 -3.15 10.24
C LYS A 39 -14.87 -4.57 9.75
N GLU A 40 -16.11 -4.93 9.44
CA GLU A 40 -16.41 -6.22 8.83
C GLU A 40 -16.25 -6.14 7.31
N HIS A 41 -15.32 -6.94 6.80
CA HIS A 41 -15.17 -7.16 5.36
C HIS A 41 -16.10 -8.30 4.92
N GLN A 42 -16.66 -8.17 3.72
CA GLN A 42 -17.45 -9.23 3.11
C GLN A 42 -16.53 -10.17 2.32
N GLU A 43 -16.88 -11.45 2.31
CA GLU A 43 -16.20 -12.41 1.44
C GLU A 43 -16.48 -12.10 -0.04
N SER A 44 -15.47 -12.26 -0.88
CA SER A 44 -15.58 -12.09 -2.33
C SER A 44 -15.20 -13.37 -3.06
N LEU A 45 -15.71 -13.53 -4.27
CA LEU A 45 -15.49 -14.71 -5.11
C LEU A 45 -14.11 -14.60 -5.77
N LEU A 46 -13.16 -15.42 -5.34
CA LEU A 46 -11.79 -15.43 -5.86
C LEU A 46 -11.69 -16.29 -7.11
N PHE A 47 -12.17 -17.53 -7.05
CA PHE A 47 -12.32 -18.38 -8.23
C PHE A 47 -13.75 -18.93 -8.26
N HIS A 48 -14.50 -18.52 -9.27
CA HIS A 48 -15.93 -18.81 -9.46
C HIS A 48 -16.34 -18.45 -10.89
N GLN A 49 -17.48 -18.94 -11.36
CA GLN A 49 -17.94 -18.70 -12.73
C GLN A 49 -19.29 -18.01 -12.91
N SER A 50 -20.20 -17.97 -11.94
CA SER A 50 -21.59 -17.59 -12.22
C SER A 50 -21.79 -16.10 -12.56
N LEU A 51 -22.15 -15.85 -13.84
CA LEU A 51 -23.33 -15.03 -14.22
C LEU A 51 -24.50 -15.89 -14.75
N VAL A 52 -24.43 -17.22 -14.72
CA VAL A 52 -25.58 -18.11 -15.00
C VAL A 52 -25.52 -19.30 -14.03
N LYS A 53 -26.69 -19.78 -13.59
CA LYS A 53 -26.94 -20.75 -12.51
C LYS A 53 -25.88 -21.87 -12.36
N GLN A 54 -25.62 -22.23 -11.10
CA GLN A 54 -24.95 -23.44 -10.65
C GLN A 54 -25.52 -24.65 -11.41
N GLY A 55 -24.68 -25.33 -12.21
CA GLY A 55 -25.14 -26.31 -13.18
C GLY A 55 -25.62 -25.71 -14.52
N SER A 56 -24.84 -24.81 -15.11
CA SER A 56 -24.88 -24.49 -16.55
C SER A 56 -23.48 -24.74 -17.15
N ASP A 57 -23.44 -24.96 -18.45
CA ASP A 57 -22.38 -25.71 -19.13
C ASP A 57 -21.03 -24.96 -19.15
N ASN A 58 -19.92 -25.72 -19.15
CA ASN A 58 -18.54 -25.22 -19.25
C ASN A 58 -17.94 -24.55 -17.98
N VAL A 59 -18.31 -24.99 -16.76
CA VAL A 59 -17.79 -24.46 -15.48
C VAL A 59 -16.81 -25.42 -14.78
N PRO A 60 -15.52 -25.07 -14.57
CA PRO A 60 -14.62 -25.91 -13.80
C PRO A 60 -14.89 -25.77 -12.29
N ILE A 61 -14.49 -26.80 -11.56
CA ILE A 61 -14.49 -26.84 -10.10
C ILE A 61 -13.14 -26.29 -9.61
N TRP A 62 -13.19 -25.30 -8.73
CA TRP A 62 -11.99 -24.64 -8.21
C TRP A 62 -11.61 -25.19 -6.85
N ARG A 63 -10.37 -25.66 -6.72
CA ARG A 63 -9.82 -26.19 -5.46
C ARG A 63 -8.39 -25.74 -5.22
N ILE A 64 -7.92 -25.96 -4.00
CA ILE A 64 -6.53 -25.83 -3.56
C ILE A 64 -5.97 -24.42 -3.75
N PRO A 65 -6.41 -23.45 -2.92
CA PRO A 65 -5.88 -22.10 -2.98
C PRO A 65 -4.42 -22.04 -2.52
N SER A 66 -3.58 -21.34 -3.29
CA SER A 66 -2.28 -20.83 -2.85
C SER A 66 -2.27 -19.32 -3.02
N LEU A 67 -1.99 -18.57 -1.95
CA LEU A 67 -2.09 -17.10 -1.92
C LEU A 67 -0.75 -16.48 -1.52
N LEU A 68 -0.01 -15.96 -2.50
CA LEU A 68 1.30 -15.35 -2.30
C LEU A 68 1.23 -13.83 -2.49
N ARG A 69 1.72 -13.07 -1.51
CA ARG A 69 2.00 -11.64 -1.71
C ARG A 69 3.48 -11.44 -1.99
N THR A 70 3.78 -10.87 -3.15
CA THR A 70 5.13 -10.60 -3.63
C THR A 70 5.77 -9.41 -2.88
N LYS A 71 7.10 -9.30 -2.95
CA LYS A 71 7.86 -8.15 -2.41
C LYS A 71 7.44 -6.80 -3.03
N ASP A 72 6.90 -6.82 -4.24
CA ASP A 72 6.42 -5.62 -4.96
C ASP A 72 4.97 -5.25 -4.59
N GLY A 73 4.35 -6.00 -3.67
CA GLY A 73 2.97 -5.77 -3.21
C GLY A 73 1.89 -6.34 -4.13
N VAL A 74 2.25 -7.11 -5.14
CA VAL A 74 1.30 -7.86 -5.99
C VAL A 74 0.84 -9.11 -5.24
N LEU A 75 -0.46 -9.36 -5.21
CA LEU A 75 -1.07 -10.56 -4.65
C LEU A 75 -1.41 -11.53 -5.79
N ILE A 76 -0.92 -12.76 -5.69
CA ILE A 76 -1.13 -13.82 -6.67
C ILE A 76 -1.86 -14.96 -5.98
N ALA A 77 -3.00 -15.35 -6.52
CA ALA A 77 -3.72 -16.53 -6.11
C ALA A 77 -3.59 -17.60 -7.19
N ALA A 78 -3.20 -18.82 -6.83
CA ALA A 78 -3.23 -20.00 -7.68
C ALA A 78 -4.31 -20.97 -7.20
N ALA A 79 -4.86 -21.76 -8.13
CA ALA A 79 -5.86 -22.78 -7.86
C ALA A 79 -5.82 -23.90 -8.91
N ASP A 80 -6.27 -25.08 -8.50
CA ASP A 80 -6.62 -26.18 -9.38
C ASP A 80 -7.91 -25.85 -10.12
N LYS A 81 -7.88 -26.00 -11.44
CA LYS A 81 -9.02 -25.86 -12.33
C LYS A 81 -9.45 -27.25 -12.78
N ARG A 82 -10.43 -27.85 -12.10
CA ARG A 82 -10.86 -29.23 -12.33
C ARG A 82 -12.06 -29.26 -13.26
N TRP A 83 -11.87 -29.69 -14.51
CA TRP A 83 -12.92 -29.59 -15.55
C TRP A 83 -14.06 -30.58 -15.36
N GLN A 84 -13.75 -31.80 -14.93
CA GLN A 84 -14.67 -32.92 -14.99
C GLN A 84 -15.43 -33.14 -13.69
N HIS A 85 -14.74 -33.06 -12.55
CA HIS A 85 -15.29 -33.36 -11.22
C HIS A 85 -14.36 -32.88 -10.09
N ARG A 86 -14.86 -32.91 -8.85
CA ARG A 86 -14.10 -32.48 -7.66
C ARG A 86 -12.97 -33.41 -7.24
N GLY A 87 -12.90 -34.62 -7.80
CA GLY A 87 -11.93 -35.64 -7.42
C GLY A 87 -10.48 -35.18 -7.60
N ASP A 88 -9.55 -35.82 -6.92
CA ASP A 88 -8.11 -35.52 -6.98
C ASP A 88 -7.43 -36.20 -8.19
N TRP A 89 -8.11 -36.17 -9.34
CA TRP A 89 -7.70 -36.74 -10.62
C TRP A 89 -8.61 -36.21 -11.75
N GLY A 90 -8.34 -36.62 -12.99
CA GLY A 90 -9.07 -36.17 -14.18
C GLY A 90 -8.35 -35.00 -14.84
N ASP A 91 -9.01 -34.31 -15.76
CA ASP A 91 -8.43 -33.13 -16.40
C ASP A 91 -8.40 -31.94 -15.42
N ILE A 92 -7.20 -31.65 -14.91
CA ILE A 92 -6.92 -30.61 -13.94
C ILE A 92 -5.76 -29.75 -14.43
N ASP A 93 -6.06 -28.47 -14.63
CA ASP A 93 -5.08 -27.43 -14.98
C ASP A 93 -4.65 -26.65 -13.73
N THR A 94 -3.54 -25.92 -13.85
CA THR A 94 -3.18 -24.86 -12.89
C THR A 94 -3.57 -23.49 -13.43
N ALA A 95 -4.33 -22.71 -12.67
CA ALA A 95 -4.66 -21.34 -13.02
C ALA A 95 -4.33 -20.35 -11.91
N ILE A 96 -4.21 -19.07 -12.29
CA ILE A 96 -3.93 -17.98 -11.36
C ILE A 96 -4.87 -16.79 -11.56
N ARG A 97 -4.91 -15.91 -10.55
CA ARG A 97 -5.39 -14.52 -10.63
C ARG A 97 -4.40 -13.60 -9.93
N ILE A 98 -4.33 -12.37 -10.41
CA ILE A 98 -3.41 -11.34 -9.91
C ILE A 98 -4.21 -10.13 -9.43
N SER A 99 -3.83 -9.59 -8.27
CA SER A 99 -4.34 -8.32 -7.74
C SER A 99 -3.19 -7.36 -7.44
N HIS A 100 -3.41 -6.09 -7.75
CA HIS A 100 -2.46 -4.99 -7.51
C HIS A 100 -2.90 -4.07 -6.36
N ASP A 101 -3.96 -4.42 -5.64
CA ASP A 101 -4.60 -3.60 -4.62
C ASP A 101 -5.00 -4.40 -3.37
N ASP A 102 -4.20 -5.41 -3.03
CA ASP A 102 -4.38 -6.32 -1.88
C ASP A 102 -5.74 -7.05 -1.89
N GLY A 103 -6.16 -7.47 -3.09
CA GLY A 103 -7.34 -8.31 -3.31
C GLY A 103 -8.67 -7.57 -3.31
N LYS A 104 -8.67 -6.23 -3.41
CA LYS A 104 -9.90 -5.44 -3.62
C LYS A 104 -10.47 -5.67 -5.02
N THR A 105 -9.58 -5.73 -6.01
CA THR A 105 -9.90 -6.13 -7.37
C THR A 105 -8.93 -7.21 -7.85
N TRP A 106 -9.42 -8.09 -8.70
CA TRP A 106 -8.67 -9.22 -9.22
C TRP A 106 -8.76 -9.23 -10.75
N GLY A 107 -7.63 -9.45 -11.41
CA GLY A 107 -7.57 -9.62 -12.87
C GLY A 107 -8.30 -10.89 -13.34
N ASN A 108 -8.24 -11.12 -14.65
CA ASN A 108 -8.81 -12.32 -15.27
C ASN A 108 -8.14 -13.59 -14.74
N ILE A 109 -8.89 -14.70 -14.75
CA ILE A 109 -8.33 -16.04 -14.52
C ILE A 109 -7.43 -16.39 -15.71
N THR A 110 -6.21 -16.84 -15.46
CA THR A 110 -5.26 -17.28 -16.48
C THR A 110 -4.82 -18.70 -16.17
N THR A 111 -5.11 -19.65 -17.08
CA THR A 111 -4.49 -20.98 -17.04
C THR A 111 -3.01 -20.83 -17.40
N ILE A 112 -2.13 -21.34 -16.54
CA ILE A 112 -0.67 -21.22 -16.72
C ILE A 112 -0.01 -22.55 -17.07
N LEU A 113 -0.66 -23.67 -16.72
CA LEU A 113 -0.24 -25.02 -17.07
C LEU A 113 -1.49 -25.86 -17.41
N ASP A 114 -1.46 -26.54 -18.56
CA ASP A 114 -2.48 -27.46 -19.09
C ASP A 114 -1.75 -28.70 -19.63
N LEU A 115 -2.29 -29.90 -19.41
CA LEU A 115 -1.69 -31.16 -19.85
C LEU A 115 -2.58 -31.93 -20.83
N PRO A 116 -1.98 -32.79 -21.67
CA PRO A 116 -2.73 -33.50 -22.69
C PRO A 116 -3.71 -34.52 -22.10
N SER A 117 -4.83 -34.69 -22.80
CA SER A 117 -5.88 -35.68 -22.51
C SER A 117 -6.19 -36.51 -23.76
N GLN A 118 -6.63 -37.76 -23.58
CA GLN A 118 -7.17 -38.60 -24.66
C GLN A 118 -8.42 -37.98 -25.31
N ASN A 119 -9.09 -37.04 -24.64
CA ASN A 119 -10.22 -36.30 -25.19
C ASN A 119 -9.78 -35.19 -26.18
N GLY A 120 -8.49 -34.87 -26.25
CA GLY A 120 -7.92 -33.83 -27.11
C GLY A 120 -7.98 -32.44 -26.49
N GLU A 121 -8.21 -31.41 -27.32
CA GLU A 121 -8.27 -30.00 -26.86
C GLU A 121 -9.51 -29.67 -26.03
N LYS A 122 -10.54 -30.50 -26.08
CA LYS A 122 -11.75 -30.35 -25.26
C LYS A 122 -11.74 -31.44 -24.21
N SER A 123 -11.63 -31.07 -22.94
CA SER A 123 -12.07 -31.94 -21.87
C SER A 123 -13.56 -32.19 -22.03
N PRO A 124 -14.10 -33.41 -21.80
CA PRO A 124 -15.52 -33.65 -21.83
C PRO A 124 -16.19 -32.72 -20.82
N ILE A 125 -16.90 -31.73 -21.35
CA ILE A 125 -17.71 -30.83 -20.54
C ILE A 125 -19.02 -31.55 -20.19
N ARG A 126 -19.78 -31.00 -19.25
CA ARG A 126 -21.02 -31.59 -18.74
C ARG A 126 -21.98 -32.07 -19.84
N ASP A 127 -22.04 -31.39 -20.97
CA ASP A 127 -22.90 -31.72 -22.12
C ASP A 127 -22.40 -32.92 -22.95
N ASP A 128 -21.11 -33.26 -22.87
CA ASP A 128 -20.48 -34.31 -23.67
C ASP A 128 -20.67 -35.72 -23.07
N ALA A 129 -21.35 -35.86 -21.92
CA ALA A 129 -21.49 -37.14 -21.22
C ALA A 129 -22.91 -37.41 -20.68
N PRO A 130 -23.55 -38.56 -21.00
CA PRO A 130 -24.89 -38.89 -20.51
C PRO A 130 -24.98 -39.20 -19.00
N THR A 131 -23.90 -39.04 -18.22
CA THR A 131 -23.79 -39.48 -16.81
C THR A 131 -22.81 -38.63 -15.98
N PHE A 132 -22.75 -37.32 -16.22
CA PHE A 132 -21.88 -36.40 -15.47
C PHE A 132 -22.01 -36.58 -13.95
N ASN A 133 -20.87 -36.80 -13.28
CA ASN A 133 -20.79 -37.09 -11.86
C ASN A 133 -19.81 -36.12 -11.18
N PRO A 134 -20.29 -34.96 -10.70
CA PRO A 134 -19.42 -33.92 -10.13
C PRO A 134 -18.72 -34.38 -8.84
N TRP A 135 -19.21 -35.46 -8.23
CA TRP A 135 -18.73 -36.03 -6.97
C TRP A 135 -17.69 -37.15 -7.16
N ALA A 136 -17.41 -37.56 -8.40
CA ALA A 136 -16.52 -38.66 -8.74
C ALA A 136 -16.90 -40.01 -8.06
N HIS A 137 -18.19 -40.25 -7.78
CA HIS A 137 -18.67 -41.54 -7.25
C HIS A 137 -18.34 -42.72 -8.19
N ARG A 138 -17.68 -43.75 -7.64
CA ARG A 138 -17.02 -44.84 -8.40
C ARG A 138 -17.96 -45.95 -8.90
N ASN A 139 -19.26 -45.90 -8.59
CA ASN A 139 -20.21 -47.00 -8.82
C ASN A 139 -20.91 -46.96 -10.18
N ASN A 140 -20.54 -46.04 -11.09
CA ASN A 140 -21.17 -45.90 -12.40
C ASN A 140 -20.20 -46.38 -13.49
N SER A 141 -20.67 -47.24 -14.41
CA SER A 141 -19.86 -47.80 -15.52
C SER A 141 -19.36 -46.75 -16.51
N SER A 142 -19.90 -45.53 -16.44
CA SER A 142 -19.47 -44.36 -17.20
C SER A 142 -18.24 -43.61 -16.65
N VAL A 143 -17.68 -44.03 -15.51
CA VAL A 143 -16.49 -43.37 -14.91
C VAL A 143 -15.21 -43.67 -15.69
N ALA A 144 -15.22 -44.62 -16.63
CA ALA A 144 -14.07 -44.96 -17.47
C ALA A 144 -13.64 -43.80 -18.40
N THR A 145 -14.57 -42.94 -18.85
CA THR A 145 -14.31 -41.85 -19.81
C THR A 145 -13.55 -40.65 -19.22
N TYR A 146 -13.39 -40.56 -17.90
CA TYR A 146 -12.70 -39.43 -17.24
C TYR A 146 -11.29 -39.78 -16.75
N ARG A 147 -10.85 -41.04 -16.89
CA ARG A 147 -9.56 -41.56 -16.36
C ARG A 147 -8.42 -41.45 -17.35
N ASN A 148 -8.57 -40.55 -18.31
CA ASN A 148 -7.86 -40.55 -19.59
C ASN A 148 -7.10 -39.23 -19.82
N SER A 149 -6.70 -38.54 -18.74
CA SER A 149 -5.91 -37.32 -18.78
C SER A 149 -4.63 -37.45 -17.96
N ALA A 150 -3.51 -36.97 -18.49
CA ALA A 150 -2.41 -36.52 -17.66
C ALA A 150 -2.85 -35.21 -16.97
N PHE A 151 -2.41 -34.97 -15.74
CA PHE A 151 -2.96 -33.87 -14.96
C PHE A 151 -2.00 -33.30 -13.95
N LEU A 152 -2.31 -32.07 -13.53
CA LEU A 152 -1.59 -31.29 -12.55
C LEU A 152 -2.46 -31.14 -11.31
N ILE A 153 -1.88 -31.13 -10.11
CA ILE A 153 -2.67 -30.94 -8.89
C ILE A 153 -1.85 -30.32 -7.77
N ASP A 154 -2.53 -29.62 -6.86
CA ASP A 154 -2.00 -29.12 -5.61
C ASP A 154 -0.86 -28.09 -5.77
N ALA A 155 -1.14 -26.95 -6.41
CA ALA A 155 -0.15 -25.89 -6.58
C ALA A 155 0.31 -25.25 -5.25
N GLN A 156 1.61 -24.94 -5.15
CA GLN A 156 2.19 -24.13 -4.08
C GLN A 156 3.22 -23.14 -4.59
N MET A 157 3.36 -21.99 -3.93
CA MET A 157 4.26 -20.91 -4.39
C MET A 157 5.29 -20.50 -3.34
N VAL A 158 6.46 -20.02 -3.79
CA VAL A 158 7.44 -19.31 -2.97
C VAL A 158 8.12 -18.23 -3.80
N GLN A 159 8.45 -17.07 -3.20
CA GLN A 159 9.24 -16.04 -3.87
C GLN A 159 10.66 -16.01 -3.32
N ASP A 160 11.65 -16.01 -4.22
CA ASP A 160 13.00 -15.59 -3.89
C ASP A 160 13.04 -14.06 -3.81
N LYS A 161 13.09 -13.50 -2.60
CA LYS A 161 13.02 -12.06 -2.39
C LYS A 161 14.26 -11.33 -2.92
N ARG A 162 15.39 -12.04 -3.12
CA ARG A 162 16.65 -11.46 -3.61
C ARG A 162 16.50 -10.88 -5.01
N ASN A 163 15.86 -11.61 -5.92
CA ASN A 163 15.64 -11.20 -7.31
C ASN A 163 14.16 -10.93 -7.65
N GLY A 164 13.22 -11.42 -6.85
CA GLY A 164 11.79 -11.29 -7.09
C GLY A 164 11.16 -12.46 -7.85
N ARG A 165 11.96 -13.46 -8.24
CA ARG A 165 11.48 -14.65 -8.95
C ARG A 165 10.49 -15.41 -8.08
N ILE A 166 9.35 -15.73 -8.66
CA ILE A 166 8.32 -16.58 -8.06
C ILE A 166 8.49 -17.98 -8.61
N PHE A 167 8.52 -18.96 -7.74
CA PHE A 167 8.46 -20.36 -8.09
C PHE A 167 7.09 -20.92 -7.75
N LEU A 168 6.51 -21.69 -8.66
CA LEU A 168 5.31 -22.47 -8.45
C LEU A 168 5.65 -23.95 -8.65
N ALA A 169 5.46 -24.74 -7.59
CA ALA A 169 5.58 -26.18 -7.63
C ALA A 169 4.20 -26.82 -7.73
N VAL A 170 4.08 -27.92 -8.46
CA VAL A 170 2.83 -28.63 -8.69
C VAL A 170 3.11 -30.13 -8.86
N ASP A 171 2.20 -30.97 -8.40
CA ASP A 171 2.26 -32.40 -8.63
C ASP A 171 1.82 -32.68 -10.06
N MET A 172 2.54 -33.57 -10.75
CA MET A 172 2.21 -34.00 -12.10
C MET A 172 2.02 -35.51 -12.13
N PHE A 173 0.93 -35.93 -12.75
CA PHE A 173 0.62 -37.33 -12.97
C PHE A 173 0.47 -37.61 -14.47
N PRO A 174 1.07 -38.71 -14.99
CA PRO A 174 0.69 -39.23 -16.29
C PRO A 174 -0.77 -39.74 -16.22
N GLU A 175 -1.32 -40.11 -17.38
CA GLU A 175 -2.70 -40.61 -17.51
C GLU A 175 -3.04 -41.70 -16.49
N SER A 176 -3.72 -41.28 -15.42
CA SER A 176 -3.97 -42.08 -14.23
C SER A 176 -5.11 -41.48 -13.41
N THR A 177 -5.43 -42.12 -12.30
CA THR A 177 -6.31 -41.60 -11.24
C THR A 177 -5.52 -41.26 -9.97
N GLY A 178 -4.26 -40.83 -10.15
CA GLY A 178 -3.36 -40.40 -9.08
C GLY A 178 -3.11 -41.49 -8.06
N LEU A 179 -3.40 -41.19 -6.79
CA LEU A 179 -3.16 -42.06 -5.63
C LEU A 179 -4.12 -43.25 -5.49
N SER A 180 -5.05 -43.44 -6.43
CA SER A 180 -5.98 -44.57 -6.40
C SER A 180 -5.28 -45.93 -6.51
N GLY A 181 -6.03 -47.02 -6.33
CA GLY A 181 -5.49 -48.38 -6.47
C GLY A 181 -5.15 -48.74 -7.91
N PRO A 182 -4.27 -49.74 -8.16
CA PRO A 182 -3.94 -50.19 -9.52
C PRO A 182 -5.15 -50.61 -10.35
N SER A 183 -6.17 -51.21 -9.71
CA SER A 183 -7.44 -51.60 -10.34
C SER A 183 -8.26 -50.41 -10.83
N ASP A 184 -7.92 -49.20 -10.39
CA ASP A 184 -8.65 -47.96 -10.67
C ASP A 184 -7.86 -47.01 -11.57
N ASN A 185 -6.80 -47.50 -12.22
CA ASN A 185 -5.83 -46.70 -12.98
C ASN A 185 -4.93 -45.78 -12.13
N GLY A 186 -4.65 -46.10 -10.87
CA GLY A 186 -3.71 -45.33 -10.06
C GLY A 186 -2.24 -45.52 -10.46
N VAL A 187 -1.35 -44.69 -9.91
CA VAL A 187 0.10 -44.87 -10.07
C VAL A 187 0.57 -46.15 -9.39
N THR A 188 1.40 -46.91 -10.11
CA THR A 188 1.85 -48.26 -9.71
C THR A 188 3.36 -48.37 -9.53
N GLU A 189 4.14 -47.49 -10.15
CA GLU A 189 5.61 -47.57 -10.11
C GLU A 189 6.18 -46.79 -8.92
N PHE A 190 7.17 -47.40 -8.25
CA PHE A 190 7.96 -46.76 -7.19
C PHE A 190 9.16 -46.01 -7.77
N GLY A 191 9.67 -45.04 -7.01
CA GLY A 191 10.87 -44.30 -7.35
C GLY A 191 10.62 -43.14 -8.31
N SER A 192 11.72 -42.54 -8.75
CA SER A 192 11.70 -41.32 -9.56
C SER A 192 11.31 -41.54 -11.01
N GLY A 193 11.47 -42.76 -11.54
CA GLY A 193 11.37 -43.01 -12.98
C GLY A 193 12.60 -42.58 -13.77
N TYR A 194 13.67 -42.13 -13.10
CA TYR A 194 14.94 -41.75 -13.73
C TYR A 194 16.01 -42.83 -13.54
N VAL A 195 16.95 -42.88 -14.48
CA VAL A 195 18.13 -43.74 -14.42
C VAL A 195 19.40 -42.90 -14.55
N ASN A 196 20.44 -43.26 -13.80
CA ASN A 196 21.75 -42.62 -13.87
C ASN A 196 22.60 -43.30 -14.94
N ILE A 197 23.05 -42.54 -15.94
CA ILE A 197 24.02 -42.97 -16.95
C ILE A 197 25.16 -41.95 -16.93
N ASP A 198 26.37 -42.41 -16.61
CA ASP A 198 27.59 -41.59 -16.56
C ASP A 198 27.47 -40.31 -15.72
N GLY A 199 26.75 -40.40 -14.59
CA GLY A 199 26.56 -39.28 -13.65
C GLY A 199 25.42 -38.34 -14.00
N LYS A 200 24.67 -38.59 -15.08
CA LYS A 200 23.49 -37.81 -15.49
C LYS A 200 22.21 -38.60 -15.29
N GLN A 201 21.18 -37.91 -14.81
CA GLN A 201 19.84 -38.47 -14.65
C GLN A 201 19.05 -38.32 -15.95
N TYR A 202 18.53 -39.42 -16.48
CA TYR A 202 17.68 -39.43 -17.66
C TYR A 202 16.35 -40.10 -17.36
N LEU A 203 15.26 -39.52 -17.86
CA LEU A 203 13.93 -40.10 -17.71
C LEU A 203 13.89 -41.43 -18.48
N ARG A 204 13.49 -42.50 -17.80
CA ARG A 204 13.21 -43.77 -18.46
C ARG A 204 12.00 -43.64 -19.36
N LEU A 205 11.95 -44.42 -20.44
CA LEU A 205 10.76 -44.62 -21.24
C LEU A 205 10.42 -46.12 -21.32
N ASN A 206 9.16 -46.45 -21.06
CA ASN A 206 8.62 -47.81 -21.05
C ASN A 206 7.97 -48.13 -22.42
N LYS A 207 8.25 -49.32 -22.97
CA LYS A 207 7.63 -49.79 -24.24
C LYS A 207 6.30 -50.52 -23.99
N LYS A 208 5.53 -50.67 -25.07
CA LYS A 208 4.24 -51.39 -25.11
C LYS A 208 4.36 -52.90 -24.79
N GLU A 209 5.51 -53.51 -25.11
CA GLU A 209 5.75 -54.94 -24.96
C GLU A 209 6.78 -55.22 -23.85
N GLY A 210 6.27 -55.46 -22.63
CA GLY A 210 6.98 -56.15 -21.55
C GLY A 210 8.13 -55.40 -20.87
N TYR A 211 8.24 -55.58 -19.55
CA TYR A 211 9.39 -55.16 -18.75
C TYR A 211 10.64 -55.91 -19.23
N THR A 212 11.40 -55.33 -20.13
CA THR A 212 12.78 -55.78 -20.40
C THR A 212 13.73 -55.08 -19.42
N SER A 213 14.80 -55.76 -19.03
CA SER A 213 15.84 -55.21 -18.13
C SER A 213 16.67 -54.07 -18.77
N LYS A 214 16.42 -53.74 -20.04
CA LYS A 214 17.12 -52.69 -20.79
C LYS A 214 16.11 -51.62 -21.23
N GLN A 215 16.35 -50.37 -20.86
CA GLN A 215 15.34 -49.32 -20.86
C GLN A 215 15.69 -48.20 -21.84
N TRP A 216 14.68 -47.63 -22.49
CA TRP A 216 14.85 -46.44 -23.33
C TRP A 216 15.02 -45.22 -22.45
N THR A 217 15.72 -44.19 -22.93
CA THR A 217 15.97 -42.97 -22.17
C THR A 217 15.70 -41.72 -22.98
N LEU A 218 15.08 -40.73 -22.35
CA LEU A 218 14.92 -39.38 -22.87
C LEU A 218 16.13 -38.53 -22.47
N ARG A 219 16.84 -37.98 -23.45
CA ARG A 219 18.10 -37.26 -23.25
C ARG A 219 18.03 -35.81 -23.70
N GLU A 220 19.20 -35.16 -23.76
CA GLU A 220 19.35 -33.78 -24.16
C GLU A 220 18.64 -33.50 -25.50
N ASN A 221 18.07 -32.29 -25.63
CA ASN A 221 17.28 -31.84 -26.79
C ASN A 221 16.05 -32.70 -27.10
N GLY A 222 15.62 -33.54 -26.15
CA GLY A 222 14.45 -34.40 -26.30
C GLY A 222 14.72 -35.65 -27.15
N ILE A 223 15.99 -36.00 -27.37
CA ILE A 223 16.37 -37.15 -28.20
C ILE A 223 16.15 -38.44 -27.42
N VAL A 224 15.55 -39.43 -28.06
CA VAL A 224 15.29 -40.74 -27.46
C VAL A 224 16.37 -41.74 -27.83
N PHE A 225 16.90 -42.43 -26.83
CA PHE A 225 17.88 -43.51 -26.98
C PHE A 225 17.24 -44.85 -26.65
N ASN A 226 17.55 -45.86 -27.46
CA ASN A 226 17.03 -47.22 -27.27
C ASN A 226 17.80 -47.99 -26.18
N GLU A 227 17.40 -49.24 -25.99
CA GLU A 227 17.97 -50.14 -24.98
C GLU A 227 19.43 -50.57 -25.24
N LYS A 228 19.95 -50.26 -26.43
CA LYS A 228 21.35 -50.48 -26.84
C LYS A 228 22.20 -49.20 -26.74
N ASN A 229 21.65 -48.13 -26.16
CA ASN A 229 22.30 -46.81 -26.10
C ASN A 229 22.51 -46.16 -27.49
N GLU A 230 21.66 -46.50 -28.46
CA GLU A 230 21.69 -45.92 -29.81
C GLU A 230 20.63 -44.83 -29.94
N LYS A 231 20.97 -43.74 -30.64
CA LYS A 231 20.04 -42.66 -30.97
C LYS A 231 18.93 -43.19 -31.89
N THR A 232 17.68 -42.90 -31.55
CA THR A 232 16.51 -43.25 -32.36
C THR A 232 16.08 -42.09 -33.27
N GLY A 233 15.13 -42.34 -34.17
CA GLY A 233 14.49 -41.31 -34.99
C GLY A 233 13.44 -40.49 -34.24
N TYR A 234 13.16 -40.78 -32.96
CA TYR A 234 12.11 -40.11 -32.21
C TYR A 234 12.63 -38.93 -31.39
N ARG A 235 11.79 -37.90 -31.26
CA ARG A 235 12.04 -36.71 -30.44
C ARG A 235 10.83 -36.41 -29.55
N VAL A 236 11.07 -36.05 -28.29
CA VAL A 236 10.06 -35.60 -27.33
C VAL A 236 10.22 -34.10 -27.08
N VAL A 237 9.10 -33.38 -26.95
CA VAL A 237 9.11 -31.97 -26.53
C VAL A 237 9.41 -31.89 -25.03
N ILE A 238 10.59 -31.35 -24.69
CA ILE A 238 11.04 -31.15 -23.29
C ILE A 238 11.03 -29.68 -22.84
N ASN A 239 10.78 -28.76 -23.77
CA ASN A 239 10.55 -27.34 -23.50
C ASN A 239 9.24 -26.96 -24.19
N GLY A 240 8.18 -26.71 -23.40
CA GLY A 240 6.84 -26.47 -23.94
C GLY A 240 6.64 -25.05 -24.48
N ASP A 241 5.61 -24.88 -25.30
CA ASP A 241 5.21 -23.58 -25.82
C ASP A 241 4.30 -22.83 -24.82
N PRO A 242 4.72 -21.66 -24.31
CA PRO A 242 3.89 -20.86 -23.40
C PRO A 242 2.56 -20.41 -24.04
N LYS A 243 2.46 -20.33 -25.37
CA LYS A 243 1.19 -19.98 -26.06
C LYS A 243 0.15 -21.09 -25.99
N LYS A 244 0.57 -22.32 -25.66
CA LYS A 244 -0.29 -23.49 -25.46
C LYS A 244 -0.42 -23.84 -23.98
N ASN A 245 -0.02 -22.94 -23.07
CA ASN A 245 0.09 -23.23 -21.64
C ASN A 245 0.92 -24.50 -21.37
N PHE A 246 1.94 -24.73 -22.21
CA PHE A 246 2.84 -25.89 -22.15
C PHE A 246 2.18 -27.26 -22.38
N LYS A 247 0.97 -27.31 -22.93
CA LYS A 247 0.23 -28.56 -23.24
C LYS A 247 0.96 -29.52 -24.18
N ASP A 248 1.90 -29.01 -24.96
CA ASP A 248 2.74 -29.81 -25.85
C ASP A 248 3.94 -30.48 -25.16
N LEU A 249 4.16 -30.24 -23.85
CA LEU A 249 5.16 -30.97 -23.09
C LEU A 249 4.92 -32.48 -23.15
N GLY A 250 5.97 -33.21 -23.52
CA GLY A 250 5.91 -34.65 -23.70
C GLY A 250 5.46 -35.12 -25.10
N ASP A 251 5.13 -34.20 -26.02
CA ASP A 251 4.71 -34.57 -27.37
C ASP A 251 5.82 -35.34 -28.11
N VAL A 252 5.46 -36.44 -28.76
CA VAL A 252 6.38 -37.34 -29.48
C VAL A 252 6.28 -37.09 -30.97
N TYR A 253 7.43 -36.90 -31.60
CA TYR A 253 7.59 -36.74 -33.05
C TYR A 253 8.45 -37.87 -33.62
N ASP A 254 8.12 -38.32 -34.82
CA ASP A 254 8.96 -39.23 -35.61
C ASP A 254 10.06 -38.49 -36.40
N GLN A 255 10.81 -39.25 -37.19
CA GLN A 255 11.92 -38.76 -38.01
C GLN A 255 11.49 -37.81 -39.13
N ASP A 256 10.23 -37.90 -39.57
CA ASP A 256 9.61 -37.07 -40.61
C ASP A 256 8.91 -35.84 -40.01
N ASN A 257 9.07 -35.64 -38.69
CA ASN A 257 8.46 -34.57 -37.90
C ASN A 257 6.93 -34.63 -37.83
N ASN A 258 6.34 -35.82 -37.97
CA ASN A 258 4.93 -36.05 -37.68
C ASN A 258 4.72 -36.24 -36.18
N LYS A 259 3.69 -35.60 -35.62
CA LYS A 259 3.29 -35.82 -34.21
C LYS A 259 2.60 -37.18 -34.07
N LEU A 260 3.13 -38.03 -33.19
CA LEU A 260 2.59 -39.37 -32.91
C LEU A 260 1.65 -39.40 -31.70
N GLY A 261 1.86 -38.50 -30.73
CA GLY A 261 1.11 -38.47 -29.47
C GLY A 261 1.93 -37.81 -28.36
N ASN A 262 1.82 -38.30 -27.11
CA ASN A 262 2.47 -37.75 -25.93
C ASN A 262 2.94 -38.85 -24.94
N ILE A 263 4.12 -38.70 -24.34
CA ILE A 263 4.69 -39.69 -23.40
C ILE A 263 3.92 -39.83 -22.09
N TYR A 264 3.11 -38.84 -21.72
CA TYR A 264 2.34 -38.86 -20.47
C TYR A 264 0.96 -39.50 -20.62
N LEU A 265 0.54 -39.83 -21.83
CA LEU A 265 -0.68 -40.57 -22.11
C LEU A 265 -0.38 -42.07 -22.24
N LYS A 266 -1.33 -42.93 -21.92
CA LYS A 266 -1.22 -44.37 -22.16
C LYS A 266 -1.21 -44.68 -23.64
N GLN A 267 -0.66 -45.83 -24.03
CA GLN A 267 -0.56 -46.26 -25.44
C GLN A 267 -1.88 -46.83 -26.00
N THR A 268 -2.96 -46.08 -25.78
CA THR A 268 -4.34 -46.39 -26.16
C THR A 268 -4.95 -45.20 -26.89
N GLU A 269 -6.09 -45.42 -27.56
CA GLU A 269 -6.88 -44.38 -28.22
C GLU A 269 -6.03 -43.44 -29.11
N ARG A 270 -6.00 -42.14 -28.82
CA ARG A 270 -5.27 -41.14 -29.63
C ARG A 270 -3.76 -41.26 -29.54
N ASN A 271 -3.26 -42.03 -28.58
CA ASN A 271 -1.85 -42.22 -28.29
C ASN A 271 -1.38 -43.65 -28.62
N ALA A 272 -2.19 -44.43 -29.35
CA ALA A 272 -1.94 -45.84 -29.66
C ALA A 272 -0.68 -46.11 -30.51
N THR A 273 -0.25 -45.12 -31.30
CA THR A 273 0.92 -45.18 -32.21
C THR A 273 2.23 -44.77 -31.52
N VAL A 274 2.17 -44.20 -30.32
CA VAL A 274 3.37 -43.81 -29.58
C VAL A 274 4.12 -45.08 -29.13
N PRO A 275 5.41 -45.23 -29.44
CA PRO A 275 6.15 -46.47 -29.17
C PRO A 275 6.58 -46.64 -27.70
N PHE A 276 6.61 -45.56 -26.93
CA PHE A 276 7.07 -45.55 -25.54
C PHE A 276 6.38 -44.46 -24.69
N ILE A 277 6.29 -44.66 -23.38
CA ILE A 277 5.66 -43.72 -22.44
C ILE A 277 6.52 -43.52 -21.18
N ALA A 278 6.28 -42.43 -20.46
CA ALA A 278 6.91 -42.17 -19.18
C ALA A 278 6.45 -43.20 -18.12
N PRO A 279 7.28 -43.48 -17.09
CA PRO A 279 6.91 -44.31 -15.94
C PRO A 279 5.60 -43.87 -15.30
N ASN A 280 4.75 -44.84 -14.94
CA ASN A 280 3.49 -44.59 -14.26
C ASN A 280 3.70 -44.31 -12.77
N THR A 281 4.24 -43.13 -12.48
CA THR A 281 4.54 -42.63 -11.13
C THR A 281 4.16 -41.16 -11.01
N SER A 282 4.20 -40.60 -9.80
CA SER A 282 4.05 -39.15 -9.56
C SER A 282 5.34 -38.40 -9.86
N TYR A 283 5.21 -37.21 -10.44
CA TYR A 283 6.29 -36.28 -10.72
C TYR A 283 6.08 -34.97 -9.96
N PHE A 284 7.16 -34.25 -9.70
CA PHE A 284 7.14 -32.96 -9.02
C PHE A 284 7.72 -31.89 -9.93
N TRP A 285 6.85 -31.03 -10.46
CA TRP A 285 7.23 -30.02 -11.43
C TRP A 285 7.38 -28.64 -10.80
N LEU A 286 8.32 -27.86 -11.32
CA LEU A 286 8.57 -26.48 -10.92
C LEU A 286 8.55 -25.56 -12.13
N THR A 287 7.77 -24.49 -12.08
CA THR A 287 7.83 -23.38 -13.04
C THR A 287 8.14 -22.08 -12.30
N HIS A 288 8.61 -21.05 -13.01
CA HIS A 288 8.88 -19.76 -12.41
C HIS A 288 8.41 -18.57 -13.26
N SER A 289 8.21 -17.44 -12.57
CA SER A 289 7.89 -16.15 -13.16
C SER A 289 8.86 -15.09 -12.64
N ASP A 290 9.32 -14.22 -13.54
CA ASP A 290 10.19 -13.07 -13.24
C ASP A 290 9.48 -11.71 -13.38
N ASP A 291 8.16 -11.71 -13.61
CA ASP A 291 7.37 -10.51 -13.93
C ASP A 291 6.08 -10.41 -13.09
N ASN A 292 6.14 -10.90 -11.85
CA ASN A 292 5.02 -10.94 -10.89
C ASN A 292 3.83 -11.77 -11.39
N GLY A 293 4.11 -12.93 -11.99
CA GLY A 293 3.12 -13.94 -12.37
C GLY A 293 2.47 -13.73 -13.74
N LYS A 294 2.91 -12.74 -14.53
CA LYS A 294 2.30 -12.44 -15.84
C LYS A 294 2.69 -13.48 -16.89
N THR A 295 3.95 -13.91 -16.87
CA THR A 295 4.46 -14.98 -17.72
C THR A 295 5.20 -16.02 -16.88
N TRP A 296 5.21 -17.26 -17.37
CA TRP A 296 5.78 -18.42 -16.69
C TRP A 296 6.76 -19.16 -17.61
N SER A 297 7.76 -19.81 -17.02
CA SER A 297 8.70 -20.66 -17.75
C SER A 297 8.08 -22.02 -18.09
N SER A 298 8.67 -22.73 -19.06
CA SER A 298 8.40 -24.17 -19.18
C SER A 298 8.71 -24.86 -17.84
N PRO A 299 7.84 -25.75 -17.35
CA PRO A 299 8.13 -26.59 -16.19
C PRO A 299 9.44 -27.36 -16.31
N ILE A 300 10.16 -27.47 -15.19
CA ILE A 300 11.27 -28.41 -15.00
C ILE A 300 10.82 -29.52 -14.04
N ASP A 301 11.26 -30.75 -14.31
CA ASP A 301 10.98 -31.90 -13.46
C ASP A 301 12.06 -32.06 -12.38
N LEU A 302 11.68 -31.90 -11.12
CA LEU A 302 12.59 -32.05 -9.97
C LEU A 302 12.61 -33.47 -9.41
N THR A 303 11.80 -34.39 -9.93
CA THR A 303 11.56 -35.71 -9.34
C THR A 303 12.84 -36.48 -9.09
N SER A 304 13.81 -36.44 -10.01
CA SER A 304 15.10 -37.14 -9.87
C SER A 304 15.99 -36.60 -8.75
N GLN A 305 15.81 -35.34 -8.32
CA GLN A 305 16.57 -34.73 -7.23
C GLN A 305 16.01 -35.14 -5.86
N VAL A 306 14.69 -35.25 -5.75
CA VAL A 306 14.01 -35.28 -4.44
C VAL A 306 13.28 -36.59 -4.14
N LYS A 307 12.80 -37.34 -5.14
CA LYS A 307 12.02 -38.56 -4.93
C LYS A 307 12.91 -39.80 -4.84
N LYS A 308 12.82 -40.54 -3.73
CA LYS A 308 13.61 -41.75 -3.44
C LYS A 308 12.97 -43.01 -4.04
N ASP A 309 13.78 -44.04 -4.30
CA ASP A 309 13.38 -45.29 -4.98
C ASP A 309 12.28 -46.10 -4.29
N TRP A 310 12.12 -45.92 -2.97
CA TRP A 310 11.08 -46.59 -2.18
C TRP A 310 9.76 -45.81 -2.13
N MET A 311 9.74 -44.55 -2.57
CA MET A 311 8.55 -43.70 -2.53
C MET A 311 7.60 -44.09 -3.66
N ARG A 312 6.34 -44.36 -3.30
CA ARG A 312 5.25 -44.54 -4.25
C ARG A 312 4.71 -43.19 -4.74
N PHE A 313 4.64 -42.24 -3.82
CA PHE A 313 4.18 -40.88 -4.08
C PHE A 313 5.15 -39.88 -3.50
N PHE A 314 5.28 -38.74 -4.18
CA PHE A 314 5.95 -37.56 -3.70
C PHE A 314 5.20 -36.35 -4.25
N GLY A 315 4.77 -35.44 -3.39
CA GLY A 315 3.99 -34.29 -3.83
C GLY A 315 3.92 -33.16 -2.83
N THR A 316 3.24 -32.09 -3.21
CA THR A 316 3.18 -30.84 -2.45
C THR A 316 2.42 -30.98 -1.13
N GLY A 317 2.77 -30.15 -0.15
CA GLY A 317 1.83 -29.70 0.87
C GLY A 317 1.29 -28.34 0.42
N PRO A 318 0.13 -28.26 -0.24
CA PRO A 318 -0.28 -27.05 -0.96
C PRO A 318 -0.46 -25.85 -0.03
N GLY A 319 -0.24 -24.65 -0.59
CA GLY A 319 -0.17 -23.39 0.15
C GLY A 319 1.04 -22.56 -0.28
N VAL A 320 1.80 -22.03 0.67
CA VAL A 320 2.93 -21.13 0.40
C VAL A 320 4.18 -21.58 1.14
N GLY A 321 5.27 -21.80 0.38
CA GLY A 321 6.60 -22.01 0.93
C GLY A 321 7.23 -20.71 1.45
N ILE A 322 8.42 -20.79 2.04
CA ILE A 322 9.10 -19.61 2.58
C ILE A 322 10.52 -19.47 2.04
N GLN A 323 10.99 -18.21 1.96
CA GLN A 323 12.41 -17.92 1.98
C GLN A 323 12.84 -17.63 3.42
N THR A 324 13.78 -18.42 3.93
CA THR A 324 14.37 -18.21 5.27
C THR A 324 15.24 -16.95 5.32
N LYS A 325 15.56 -16.47 6.53
CA LYS A 325 16.52 -15.37 6.74
C LYS A 325 17.91 -15.63 6.14
N LYS A 326 18.31 -16.90 6.02
CA LYS A 326 19.56 -17.32 5.37
C LYS A 326 19.48 -17.32 3.85
N GLY A 327 18.29 -17.06 3.27
CA GLY A 327 18.06 -17.02 1.84
C GLY A 327 17.66 -18.34 1.20
N ASN A 328 17.57 -19.43 1.98
CA ASN A 328 17.12 -20.74 1.48
C ASN A 328 15.64 -20.70 1.12
N LEU A 329 15.25 -21.33 0.02
CA LEU A 329 13.86 -21.50 -0.41
C LEU A 329 13.36 -22.88 0.02
N LEU A 330 12.19 -22.92 0.65
CA LEU A 330 11.64 -24.12 1.26
C LEU A 330 10.22 -24.35 0.75
N PHE A 331 9.93 -25.56 0.28
CA PHE A 331 8.56 -26.03 -0.02
C PHE A 331 8.18 -27.19 0.89
N PRO A 332 7.00 -27.14 1.55
CA PRO A 332 6.37 -28.30 2.15
C PRO A 332 6.04 -29.38 1.14
N ILE A 333 6.34 -30.62 1.50
CA ILE A 333 6.00 -31.80 0.71
C ILE A 333 5.53 -32.93 1.63
N TYR A 334 4.95 -33.97 1.05
CA TYR A 334 4.81 -35.26 1.71
C TYR A 334 5.00 -36.40 0.70
N TYR A 335 5.26 -37.59 1.20
CA TYR A 335 5.45 -38.77 0.38
C TYR A 335 4.82 -40.01 1.01
N ILE A 336 4.60 -41.03 0.17
CA ILE A 336 4.04 -42.33 0.58
C ILE A 336 5.09 -43.42 0.39
N ASN A 337 5.32 -44.22 1.43
CA ASN A 337 6.26 -45.33 1.40
C ASN A 337 5.65 -46.63 0.80
N ARG A 338 6.44 -47.73 0.81
CA ARG A 338 6.02 -49.05 0.28
C ARG A 338 4.83 -49.68 1.01
N HIS A 339 4.58 -49.26 2.24
CA HIS A 339 3.47 -49.74 3.07
C HIS A 339 2.23 -48.84 2.99
N GLY A 340 2.23 -47.85 2.09
CA GLY A 340 1.11 -46.93 1.93
C GLY A 340 1.02 -45.88 3.03
N LYS A 341 2.13 -45.57 3.71
CA LYS A 341 2.16 -44.62 4.83
C LYS A 341 2.74 -43.28 4.45
N GLN A 342 2.05 -42.22 4.88
CA GLN A 342 2.38 -40.84 4.57
C GLN A 342 3.34 -40.21 5.58
N SER A 343 4.25 -39.39 5.09
CA SER A 343 5.20 -38.62 5.91
C SER A 343 5.48 -37.26 5.28
N SER A 344 5.29 -36.18 6.04
CA SER A 344 5.65 -34.81 5.67
C SER A 344 7.16 -34.61 5.66
N ALA A 345 7.68 -33.74 4.81
CA ALA A 345 9.04 -33.22 4.86
C ALA A 345 9.12 -31.87 4.12
N LEU A 346 10.33 -31.36 3.88
CA LEU A 346 10.57 -30.17 3.07
C LEU A 346 11.55 -30.49 1.93
N ILE A 347 11.40 -29.81 0.80
CA ILE A 347 12.50 -29.63 -0.16
C ILE A 347 13.14 -28.26 0.04
N ILE A 348 14.46 -28.20 -0.06
CA ILE A 348 15.28 -27.05 0.35
C ILE A 348 16.23 -26.68 -0.80
N SER A 349 16.19 -25.43 -1.23
CA SER A 349 17.18 -24.88 -2.16
C SER A 349 18.02 -23.79 -1.50
N LYS A 350 19.34 -23.96 -1.52
CA LYS A 350 20.32 -23.00 -1.01
C LYS A 350 20.82 -22.02 -2.09
N ASP A 351 20.64 -22.37 -3.36
CA ASP A 351 21.26 -21.70 -4.52
C ASP A 351 20.28 -20.89 -5.38
N GLY A 352 19.11 -20.57 -4.82
CA GLY A 352 18.08 -19.77 -5.50
C GLY A 352 17.25 -20.56 -6.50
N GLY A 353 16.96 -21.82 -6.18
CA GLY A 353 16.05 -22.69 -6.91
C GLY A 353 16.71 -23.46 -8.05
N LYS A 354 18.05 -23.52 -8.14
CA LYS A 354 18.75 -24.29 -9.17
C LYS A 354 18.82 -25.78 -8.82
N THR A 355 19.12 -26.08 -7.56
CA THR A 355 19.12 -27.44 -7.01
C THR A 355 18.27 -27.52 -5.74
N TRP A 356 17.71 -28.70 -5.49
CA TRP A 356 16.79 -28.97 -4.39
C TRP A 356 17.16 -30.25 -3.65
N ASP A 357 17.36 -30.12 -2.35
CA ASP A 357 17.60 -31.25 -1.43
C ASP A 357 16.30 -31.67 -0.75
N LEU A 358 16.12 -32.97 -0.50
CA LEU A 358 15.07 -33.48 0.37
C LEU A 358 15.57 -33.49 1.84
N GLY A 359 14.85 -32.81 2.74
CA GLY A 359 15.05 -32.91 4.19
C GLY A 359 14.42 -34.18 4.79
N GLN A 360 14.78 -34.52 6.03
CA GLN A 360 14.17 -35.63 6.76
C GLN A 360 12.68 -35.34 7.07
N SER A 361 11.92 -36.40 7.28
CA SER A 361 10.57 -36.29 7.83
C SER A 361 10.59 -36.14 9.35
N PRO A 362 9.64 -35.41 9.95
CA PRO A 362 9.39 -35.52 11.38
C PRO A 362 9.11 -36.95 11.86
N ASN A 363 8.67 -37.86 10.98
CA ASN A 363 8.51 -39.29 11.30
C ASN A 363 9.84 -40.05 11.42
N ASP A 364 10.97 -39.48 11.02
CA ASP A 364 12.28 -40.17 11.11
C ASP A 364 12.89 -40.13 12.52
N THR A 365 12.41 -39.25 13.39
CA THR A 365 12.97 -39.02 14.74
C THR A 365 11.98 -39.32 15.88
N ARG A 366 10.77 -39.81 15.56
CA ARG A 366 9.71 -40.06 16.55
C ARG A 366 9.91 -41.36 17.31
N THR A 367 10.02 -41.27 18.63
CA THR A 367 10.22 -42.42 19.51
C THR A 367 8.98 -43.31 19.63
N GLU A 368 7.78 -42.74 19.52
CA GLU A 368 6.51 -43.46 19.58
C GLU A 368 6.22 -44.34 18.36
N LEU A 369 7.08 -44.26 17.33
CA LEU A 369 7.03 -45.14 16.16
C LEU A 369 7.82 -46.45 16.36
N TYR A 370 8.28 -46.74 17.58
CA TYR A 370 8.93 -48.01 17.96
C TYR A 370 10.12 -48.39 17.06
N GLY A 371 10.99 -47.41 16.76
CA GLY A 371 12.17 -47.58 15.92
C GLY A 371 11.88 -47.62 14.41
N LYS A 372 10.64 -47.35 13.98
CA LYS A 372 10.30 -47.12 12.56
C LYS A 372 10.56 -45.67 12.17
N ASN A 373 10.92 -45.49 10.90
CA ASN A 373 11.11 -44.19 10.26
C ASN A 373 10.16 -44.03 9.07
N SER A 374 10.23 -42.91 8.34
CA SER A 374 9.31 -42.62 7.24
C SER A 374 9.35 -43.64 6.09
N GLU A 375 10.49 -44.30 5.85
CA GLU A 375 10.62 -45.37 4.85
C GLU A 375 9.97 -46.69 5.31
N THR A 376 10.13 -47.04 6.59
CA THR A 376 9.74 -48.36 7.15
C THR A 376 8.44 -48.35 7.95
N LEU A 377 7.81 -47.19 8.12
CA LEU A 377 6.54 -47.03 8.83
C LEU A 377 5.47 -47.90 8.18
N ASN A 378 4.78 -48.72 8.99
CA ASN A 378 3.72 -49.62 8.54
C ASN A 378 2.50 -49.63 9.49
N SER A 379 2.45 -48.70 10.47
CA SER A 379 1.38 -48.63 11.46
C SER A 379 0.13 -47.92 10.93
N ASN A 380 -1.05 -48.38 11.37
CA ASN A 380 -2.35 -47.73 11.14
C ASN A 380 -2.82 -46.88 12.33
N SER A 381 -1.97 -46.69 13.34
CA SER A 381 -2.33 -45.90 14.51
C SER A 381 -2.60 -44.44 14.14
N SER A 382 -3.65 -43.88 14.72
CA SER A 382 -4.03 -42.48 14.55
C SER A 382 -2.87 -41.55 14.92
N GLY A 383 -2.61 -40.53 14.09
CA GLY A 383 -1.53 -39.56 14.30
C GLY A 383 -0.11 -40.03 13.95
N HIS A 384 0.07 -41.28 13.48
CA HIS A 384 1.38 -41.75 13.00
C HIS A 384 1.69 -41.22 11.58
N GLU A 385 0.67 -41.08 10.74
CA GLU A 385 0.82 -40.49 9.40
C GLU A 385 0.77 -38.96 9.48
N LEU A 386 1.72 -38.31 8.79
CA LEU A 386 1.84 -36.86 8.66
C LEU A 386 1.78 -36.55 7.17
N THR A 387 0.93 -35.61 6.75
CA THR A 387 0.63 -35.38 5.32
C THR A 387 0.94 -33.95 4.89
N GLU A 388 0.00 -33.23 4.31
CA GLU A 388 0.13 -31.84 3.90
C GLU A 388 0.50 -30.95 5.09
N SER A 389 1.36 -29.97 4.84
CA SER A 389 1.91 -29.13 5.89
C SER A 389 2.22 -27.72 5.42
N GLN A 390 2.36 -26.81 6.37
CA GLN A 390 2.79 -25.43 6.16
C GLN A 390 3.78 -25.03 7.25
N LEU A 391 4.65 -24.07 6.97
CA LEU A 391 5.76 -23.73 7.86
C LEU A 391 5.92 -22.23 8.10
N VAL A 392 6.55 -21.90 9.23
CA VAL A 392 7.02 -20.55 9.55
C VAL A 392 8.45 -20.59 10.12
N GLU A 393 9.20 -19.53 9.89
CA GLU A 393 10.49 -19.28 10.55
C GLU A 393 10.31 -18.24 11.68
N LEU A 394 10.61 -18.65 12.90
CA LEU A 394 10.54 -17.81 14.09
C LEU A 394 11.67 -16.77 14.13
N GLN A 395 11.58 -15.80 15.04
CA GLN A 395 12.62 -14.79 15.16
C GLN A 395 13.96 -15.37 15.63
N ASN A 396 13.92 -16.43 16.45
CA ASN A 396 15.11 -17.14 16.91
C ASN A 396 15.79 -18.02 15.83
N GLY A 397 15.15 -18.20 14.65
CA GLY A 397 15.65 -19.01 13.53
C GLY A 397 15.11 -20.44 13.48
N ASP A 398 14.30 -20.85 14.45
CA ASP A 398 13.60 -22.13 14.42
C ASP A 398 12.59 -22.16 13.28
N LEU A 399 12.46 -23.32 12.64
CA LEU A 399 11.32 -23.60 11.77
C LEU A 399 10.27 -24.38 12.54
N LYS A 400 9.00 -24.01 12.37
CA LYS A 400 7.85 -24.75 12.89
C LYS A 400 7.06 -25.29 11.70
N LEU A 401 6.83 -26.60 11.68
CA LEU A 401 6.05 -27.27 10.64
C LEU A 401 4.72 -27.75 11.24
N PHE A 402 3.61 -27.29 10.68
CA PHE A 402 2.26 -27.63 11.09
C PHE A 402 1.67 -28.61 10.08
N MET A 403 1.15 -29.75 10.54
CA MET A 403 0.88 -30.90 9.71
C MET A 403 -0.53 -31.44 9.91
N ARG A 404 -1.19 -31.71 8.78
CA ARG A 404 -2.40 -32.53 8.71
C ARG A 404 -2.08 -33.96 9.13
N ASN A 405 -2.97 -34.55 9.91
CA ASN A 405 -2.85 -35.92 10.43
C ASN A 405 -4.20 -36.43 10.96
N THR A 406 -4.26 -37.69 11.37
CA THR A 406 -5.49 -38.37 11.78
C THR A 406 -5.77 -38.39 13.29
N SER A 407 -5.08 -37.56 14.10
CA SER A 407 -5.25 -37.53 15.56
C SER A 407 -6.40 -36.65 16.06
N GLY A 408 -7.08 -35.94 15.16
CA GLY A 408 -8.09 -34.93 15.52
C GLY A 408 -7.53 -33.60 16.03
N ARG A 409 -6.20 -33.43 16.04
CA ARG A 409 -5.50 -32.19 16.41
C ARG A 409 -4.39 -31.89 15.42
N VAL A 410 -3.96 -30.63 15.34
CA VAL A 410 -2.80 -30.26 14.51
C VAL A 410 -1.54 -30.88 15.11
N MET A 411 -0.67 -31.46 14.27
CA MET A 411 0.66 -31.90 14.68
C MET A 411 1.67 -30.81 14.34
N MET A 412 2.58 -30.51 15.26
CA MET A 412 3.65 -29.52 15.06
C MET A 412 5.01 -30.16 15.33
N SER A 413 6.01 -29.82 14.54
CA SER A 413 7.41 -30.20 14.78
C SER A 413 8.33 -28.99 14.64
N THR A 414 9.51 -29.05 15.26
CA THR A 414 10.50 -27.96 15.26
C THR A 414 11.77 -28.41 14.56
N SER A 415 12.32 -27.58 13.69
CA SER A 415 13.66 -27.77 13.13
C SER A 415 14.59 -26.64 13.58
N LYS A 416 15.80 -27.02 13.97
CA LYS A 416 16.88 -26.10 14.41
C LYS A 416 17.97 -25.91 13.34
N ASP A 417 17.92 -26.65 12.25
CA ASP A 417 18.96 -26.72 11.22
C ASP A 417 18.49 -26.24 9.84
N GLY A 418 17.35 -25.53 9.79
CA GLY A 418 16.80 -24.99 8.55
C GLY A 418 15.98 -25.98 7.73
N GLY A 419 15.44 -27.01 8.39
CA GLY A 419 14.45 -27.94 7.81
C GLY A 419 15.02 -29.31 7.42
N TYR A 420 16.30 -29.58 7.73
CA TYR A 420 16.95 -30.84 7.38
C TYR A 420 16.62 -31.95 8.37
N SER A 421 16.43 -31.64 9.65
CA SER A 421 15.98 -32.56 10.69
C SER A 421 14.96 -31.92 11.64
N TRP A 422 14.25 -32.77 12.40
CA TRP A 422 13.09 -32.38 13.19
C TRP A 422 13.12 -32.97 14.60
N ILE A 423 12.64 -32.19 15.56
CA ILE A 423 12.51 -32.54 16.98
C ILE A 423 11.15 -32.09 17.54
N GLU A 424 10.76 -32.68 18.67
CA GLU A 424 9.52 -32.32 19.40
C GLU A 424 8.24 -32.41 18.57
N THR A 425 8.09 -33.45 17.76
CA THR A 425 6.86 -33.69 17.01
C THR A 425 5.72 -34.03 17.98
N LYS A 426 4.78 -33.10 18.17
CA LYS A 426 3.71 -33.20 19.18
C LYS A 426 2.38 -32.66 18.66
N GLN A 427 1.29 -33.14 19.25
CA GLN A 427 -0.03 -32.52 19.04
C GLN A 427 -0.05 -31.13 19.65
N VAL A 428 -0.77 -30.19 19.03
CA VAL A 428 -1.09 -28.88 19.58
C VAL A 428 -2.46 -28.98 20.26
N PRO A 429 -2.55 -29.04 21.61
CA PRO A 429 -3.79 -29.32 22.34
C PRO A 429 -4.91 -28.28 22.10
N GLU A 430 -4.56 -27.08 21.69
CA GLU A 430 -5.50 -25.98 21.50
C GLU A 430 -6.14 -26.00 20.10
N LEU A 431 -5.48 -26.62 19.13
CA LEU A 431 -5.88 -26.59 17.71
C LEU A 431 -6.53 -27.91 17.30
N ASN A 432 -7.86 -27.94 17.37
CA ASN A 432 -8.66 -29.00 16.78
C ASN A 432 -8.42 -29.11 15.27
N HIS A 433 -8.57 -30.32 14.74
CA HIS A 433 -8.31 -30.58 13.34
C HIS A 433 -9.23 -31.68 12.78
N GLY A 434 -9.79 -31.44 11.59
CA GLY A 434 -10.74 -32.34 10.92
C GLY A 434 -10.13 -33.20 9.81
N TYR A 435 -8.81 -33.36 9.79
CA TYR A 435 -8.04 -34.02 8.73
C TYR A 435 -8.19 -33.37 7.35
N SER A 436 -7.85 -32.09 7.27
CA SER A 436 -7.71 -31.36 6.00
C SER A 436 -6.51 -30.41 6.04
N GLN A 437 -6.09 -29.86 4.90
CA GLN A 437 -5.00 -28.88 4.88
C GLN A 437 -5.28 -27.66 5.78
N LEU A 438 -4.20 -27.00 6.18
CA LEU A 438 -4.14 -25.84 7.07
C LEU A 438 -3.19 -24.80 6.48
N SER A 439 -3.33 -23.54 6.91
CA SER A 439 -2.41 -22.45 6.57
C SER A 439 -1.80 -21.83 7.82
N VAL A 440 -0.52 -21.49 7.76
CA VAL A 440 0.14 -20.73 8.82
C VAL A 440 1.04 -19.66 8.21
N ILE A 441 1.01 -18.45 8.77
CA ILE A 441 1.93 -17.37 8.42
C ILE A 441 2.43 -16.68 9.68
N LYS A 442 3.63 -16.14 9.61
CA LYS A 442 4.16 -15.26 10.65
C LYS A 442 3.73 -13.83 10.38
N TYR A 443 3.26 -13.14 11.41
CA TYR A 443 3.03 -11.70 11.32
C TYR A 443 4.38 -10.97 11.31
N SER A 444 4.62 -10.12 10.31
CA SER A 444 5.96 -9.55 10.08
C SER A 444 6.44 -8.62 11.19
N LYS A 445 5.53 -7.98 11.93
CA LYS A 445 5.85 -7.07 13.03
C LYS A 445 5.72 -7.75 14.39
N LYS A 446 6.52 -7.28 15.34
CA LYS A 446 6.24 -7.50 16.75
C LYS A 446 5.07 -6.61 17.20
N ILE A 447 4.30 -7.11 18.16
CA ILE A 447 3.23 -6.36 18.81
C ILE A 447 3.51 -6.41 20.30
N ASN A 448 3.68 -5.25 20.93
CA ASN A 448 4.11 -5.11 22.33
C ASN A 448 5.38 -5.93 22.65
N GLY A 449 6.36 -5.87 21.74
CA GLY A 449 7.61 -6.64 21.82
C GLY A 449 7.50 -8.16 21.57
N LYS A 450 6.29 -8.69 21.38
CA LYS A 450 6.01 -10.12 21.16
C LYS A 450 5.88 -10.47 19.68
N GLU A 451 6.32 -11.67 19.33
CA GLU A 451 6.18 -12.24 17.98
C GLU A 451 4.87 -13.05 17.89
N TYR A 452 4.18 -12.97 16.76
CA TYR A 452 2.90 -13.64 16.56
C TYR A 452 2.83 -14.44 15.25
N ILE A 453 2.08 -15.54 15.31
CA ILE A 453 1.77 -16.43 14.18
C ILE A 453 0.27 -16.48 13.99
N VAL A 454 -0.18 -16.43 12.74
CA VAL A 454 -1.58 -16.64 12.37
C VAL A 454 -1.73 -18.06 11.83
N PHE A 455 -2.56 -18.86 12.48
CA PHE A 455 -2.94 -20.20 12.01
C PHE A 455 -4.37 -20.17 11.50
N SER A 456 -4.65 -20.89 10.41
CA SER A 456 -5.97 -21.06 9.81
C SER A 456 -6.24 -22.54 9.56
N GLY A 457 -7.42 -23.00 9.98
CA GLY A 457 -7.88 -24.37 9.75
C GLY A 457 -9.31 -24.61 10.20
N GLN A 458 -9.78 -25.83 9.95
CA GLN A 458 -11.09 -26.32 10.41
C GLN A 458 -11.02 -26.55 11.93
N SER A 459 -12.11 -26.28 12.65
CA SER A 459 -12.10 -26.37 14.13
C SER A 459 -12.91 -27.53 14.70
N VAL A 460 -13.39 -28.45 13.84
CA VAL A 460 -14.05 -29.69 14.27
C VAL A 460 -13.01 -30.81 14.34
N SER A 461 -12.83 -31.39 15.53
CA SER A 461 -11.86 -32.47 15.76
C SER A 461 -12.36 -33.80 15.20
N GLY A 462 -11.48 -34.54 14.53
CA GLY A 462 -11.72 -35.94 14.17
C GLY A 462 -10.73 -36.47 13.14
N ASN A 463 -10.90 -37.75 12.76
CA ASN A 463 -9.88 -38.48 12.01
C ASN A 463 -9.98 -38.27 10.48
N SER A 464 -11.18 -38.06 9.93
CA SER A 464 -11.45 -37.79 8.51
C SER A 464 -12.96 -37.62 8.26
N GLY A 465 -13.34 -36.82 7.26
CA GLY A 465 -14.69 -36.79 6.70
C GLY A 465 -15.18 -35.39 6.31
N ASP A 466 -15.99 -35.31 5.26
CA ASP A 466 -16.52 -34.03 4.75
C ASP A 466 -17.36 -33.28 5.81
N LYS A 467 -17.99 -33.97 6.77
CA LYS A 467 -18.71 -33.33 7.89
C LYS A 467 -17.83 -32.59 8.90
N LEU A 468 -16.53 -32.88 8.92
CA LEU A 468 -15.54 -32.24 9.81
C LEU A 468 -14.93 -30.99 9.15
N ARG A 469 -15.09 -30.83 7.83
CA ARG A 469 -14.53 -29.71 7.04
C ARG A 469 -15.41 -28.47 7.14
N ARG A 470 -15.49 -27.91 8.35
CA ARG A 470 -16.33 -26.75 8.70
C ARG A 470 -15.80 -26.01 9.90
N ASP A 471 -16.47 -24.91 10.24
CA ASP A 471 -16.17 -24.07 11.39
C ASP A 471 -14.72 -23.57 11.34
N GLY A 472 -14.35 -23.00 10.17
CA GLY A 472 -13.04 -22.39 9.96
C GLY A 472 -12.76 -21.30 10.98
N LYS A 473 -11.56 -21.30 11.55
CA LYS A 473 -11.10 -20.25 12.47
C LYS A 473 -9.68 -19.86 12.15
N LEU A 474 -9.38 -18.59 12.41
CA LEU A 474 -8.02 -18.10 12.52
C LEU A 474 -7.67 -17.90 13.99
N PHE A 475 -6.51 -18.39 14.39
CA PHE A 475 -5.97 -18.23 15.73
C PHE A 475 -4.67 -17.44 15.65
N LEU A 476 -4.48 -16.53 16.61
CA LEU A 476 -3.25 -15.77 16.75
C LEU A 476 -2.44 -16.37 17.92
N GLY A 477 -1.31 -17.01 17.59
CA GLY A 477 -0.42 -17.64 18.55
C GLY A 477 0.73 -16.71 18.95
N GLU A 478 0.94 -16.51 20.25
CA GLU A 478 2.03 -15.71 20.78
C GLU A 478 3.30 -16.55 20.98
N VAL A 479 4.38 -16.19 20.29
CA VAL A 479 5.66 -16.89 20.38
C VAL A 479 6.40 -16.47 21.64
N GLN A 480 6.81 -17.46 22.43
CA GLN A 480 7.57 -17.30 23.66
C GLN A 480 9.08 -17.32 23.37
N ASP A 481 9.90 -16.84 24.31
CA ASP A 481 11.35 -16.69 24.10
C ASP A 481 12.08 -18.01 23.83
N ASN A 482 11.56 -19.13 24.36
CA ASN A 482 12.08 -20.47 24.11
C ASN A 482 11.64 -21.07 22.75
N GLY A 483 10.77 -20.37 22.00
CA GLY A 483 10.20 -20.83 20.73
C GLY A 483 8.91 -21.65 20.86
N ASP A 484 8.34 -21.80 22.06
CA ASP A 484 6.97 -22.31 22.22
C ASP A 484 5.94 -21.28 21.76
N ILE A 485 4.74 -21.74 21.44
CA ILE A 485 3.64 -20.90 20.94
C ILE A 485 2.44 -21.06 21.86
N ASN A 486 2.00 -19.95 22.45
CA ASN A 486 0.81 -19.91 23.31
C ASN A 486 -0.42 -19.54 22.46
N TRP A 487 -1.47 -20.36 22.53
CA TRP A 487 -2.70 -20.18 21.75
C TRP A 487 -3.88 -19.79 22.65
N ASP A 488 -4.23 -18.49 22.69
CA ASP A 488 -5.48 -18.05 23.32
C ASP A 488 -6.66 -18.27 22.36
N THR A 489 -7.27 -19.45 22.47
CA THR A 489 -8.39 -19.88 21.62
C THR A 489 -9.72 -19.22 21.95
N THR A 490 -9.78 -18.39 22.99
CA THR A 490 -11.00 -17.71 23.43
C THR A 490 -11.01 -16.26 22.97
N ASN A 491 -9.91 -15.54 23.22
CA ASN A 491 -9.83 -14.11 22.98
C ASN A 491 -9.09 -13.76 21.69
N LEU A 492 -8.03 -14.49 21.33
CA LEU A 492 -7.20 -14.22 20.15
C LEU A 492 -7.61 -15.08 18.94
N VAL A 493 -8.90 -15.06 18.64
CA VAL A 493 -9.53 -15.92 17.62
C VAL A 493 -10.53 -15.17 16.75
N ARG A 494 -10.45 -15.40 15.45
CA ARG A 494 -11.43 -14.97 14.45
C ARG A 494 -12.15 -16.18 13.86
N ASN A 495 -13.44 -16.34 14.20
CA ASN A 495 -14.33 -17.36 13.63
C ASN A 495 -14.74 -17.01 12.21
N ILE A 496 -14.42 -17.79 11.19
CA ILE A 496 -14.88 -17.56 9.81
C ILE A 496 -16.35 -17.95 9.67
N LYS A 497 -17.12 -17.04 9.08
CA LYS A 497 -18.50 -17.29 8.67
C LYS A 497 -18.49 -17.52 7.17
N SER A 498 -18.75 -18.76 6.77
CA SER A 498 -18.80 -19.18 5.39
C SER A 498 -20.24 -19.41 4.96
N SER A 499 -20.55 -19.02 3.73
CA SER A 499 -21.80 -19.36 3.03
C SER A 499 -21.90 -20.85 2.62
N GLY A 500 -20.80 -21.61 2.68
CA GLY A 500 -20.73 -23.02 2.26
C GLY A 500 -21.31 -24.03 3.27
N LEU A 501 -21.54 -25.27 2.81
CA LEU A 501 -22.14 -26.36 3.61
C LEU A 501 -21.25 -27.61 3.68
N ALA A 502 -20.89 -28.11 4.85
CA ALA A 502 -20.23 -29.41 4.95
C ALA A 502 -21.26 -30.54 4.81
N LYS A 503 -21.08 -31.45 3.86
CA LYS A 503 -22.05 -32.53 3.56
C LYS A 503 -21.39 -33.91 3.65
N GLN A 504 -22.05 -34.85 4.34
CA GLN A 504 -21.67 -36.27 4.32
C GLN A 504 -22.92 -37.14 4.23
N GLY A 505 -23.11 -37.83 3.10
CA GLY A 505 -24.36 -38.54 2.85
C GLY A 505 -25.55 -37.57 2.84
N SER A 506 -26.58 -37.86 3.65
CA SER A 506 -27.73 -36.97 3.86
C SER A 506 -27.49 -35.90 4.93
N GLU A 507 -26.39 -35.97 5.70
CA GLU A 507 -26.07 -34.97 6.73
C GLU A 507 -25.54 -33.68 6.10
N VAL A 508 -26.11 -32.55 6.50
CA VAL A 508 -25.74 -31.22 6.03
C VAL A 508 -25.47 -30.33 7.23
N TYR A 509 -24.28 -29.73 7.27
CA TYR A 509 -23.85 -28.80 8.31
C TYR A 509 -23.53 -27.43 7.70
N PRO A 510 -23.87 -26.33 8.38
CA PRO A 510 -23.49 -25.00 7.90
C PRO A 510 -21.98 -24.76 8.04
N ASN A 511 -21.52 -23.63 7.49
CA ASN A 511 -20.20 -23.06 7.76
C ASN A 511 -19.03 -23.90 7.21
N GLY A 512 -19.21 -24.44 6.01
CA GLY A 512 -18.24 -25.26 5.31
C GLY A 512 -16.89 -24.56 5.09
N TYR A 513 -15.80 -25.26 5.38
CA TYR A 513 -14.45 -24.71 5.33
C TYR A 513 -13.43 -25.83 5.13
N VAL A 514 -12.67 -25.79 4.04
CA VAL A 514 -11.68 -26.84 3.70
C VAL A 514 -10.28 -26.26 3.62
N TYR A 515 -9.60 -26.33 2.46
CA TYR A 515 -8.25 -25.79 2.28
C TYR A 515 -8.27 -24.28 2.43
N SER A 516 -7.17 -23.73 2.93
CA SER A 516 -6.95 -22.30 3.02
C SER A 516 -5.51 -21.92 2.75
N SER A 517 -5.31 -20.65 2.36
CA SER A 517 -3.99 -20.04 2.23
C SER A 517 -4.07 -18.57 2.61
N MET A 518 -3.08 -18.11 3.38
CA MET A 518 -3.02 -16.75 3.88
C MET A 518 -1.83 -15.97 3.34
N ALA A 519 -1.99 -14.65 3.25
CA ALA A 519 -0.91 -13.70 3.03
C ALA A 519 -1.09 -12.45 3.90
N GLU A 520 0.00 -11.89 4.43
CA GLU A 520 -0.03 -10.58 5.09
C GLU A 520 -0.07 -9.46 4.04
N LEU A 521 -1.06 -8.57 4.11
CA LEU A 521 -1.35 -7.50 3.15
C LEU A 521 -0.53 -6.22 3.44
N GLY A 522 -0.59 -5.23 2.54
CA GLY A 522 0.24 -4.03 2.60
C GLY A 522 -0.02 -3.14 3.81
N ASP A 523 -1.25 -3.15 4.31
CA ASP A 523 -1.68 -2.42 5.51
C ASP A 523 -1.52 -3.22 6.80
N GLY A 524 -0.98 -4.43 6.73
CA GLY A 524 -0.83 -5.34 7.87
C GLY A 524 -2.08 -6.14 8.22
N SER A 525 -3.13 -6.12 7.40
CA SER A 525 -4.24 -7.08 7.50
C SER A 525 -3.86 -8.44 6.91
N ILE A 526 -4.69 -9.48 7.13
CA ILE A 526 -4.49 -10.84 6.63
C ILE A 526 -5.46 -11.11 5.49
N GLY A 527 -4.95 -11.40 4.29
CA GLY A 527 -5.75 -11.91 3.18
C GLY A 527 -5.91 -13.42 3.33
N LEU A 528 -7.16 -13.90 3.34
CA LEU A 528 -7.48 -15.32 3.44
C LEU A 528 -8.16 -15.79 2.14
N ALA A 529 -7.53 -16.73 1.44
CA ALA A 529 -8.18 -17.52 0.40
C ALA A 529 -8.62 -18.87 0.99
N TYR A 530 -9.86 -19.30 0.77
CA TYR A 530 -10.33 -20.57 1.33
C TYR A 530 -11.45 -21.23 0.50
N GLU A 531 -11.54 -22.55 0.57
CA GLU A 531 -12.62 -23.33 -0.04
C GLU A 531 -13.88 -23.28 0.85
N ASN A 532 -14.99 -22.73 0.33
CA ASN A 532 -16.31 -22.83 0.96
C ASN A 532 -17.16 -23.93 0.28
N THR A 533 -17.81 -24.81 1.04
CA THR A 533 -18.29 -26.09 0.48
C THR A 533 -19.76 -26.13 0.08
N THR A 534 -20.35 -25.18 -0.66
CA THR A 534 -21.76 -25.38 -1.09
C THR A 534 -21.88 -26.52 -2.13
N ASP A 535 -20.84 -26.69 -2.97
CA ASP A 535 -20.71 -27.70 -4.03
C ASP A 535 -19.24 -27.93 -4.50
N TYR A 536 -18.24 -27.47 -3.74
CA TYR A 536 -16.79 -27.52 -4.06
C TYR A 536 -16.34 -26.69 -5.28
N THR A 537 -17.20 -25.84 -5.85
CA THR A 537 -16.85 -25.12 -7.09
C THR A 537 -16.11 -23.80 -6.87
N THR A 538 -15.96 -23.33 -5.63
CA THR A 538 -15.63 -21.92 -5.37
C THR A 538 -14.54 -21.76 -4.33
N ILE A 539 -13.63 -20.83 -4.60
CA ILE A 539 -12.66 -20.31 -3.63
C ILE A 539 -13.06 -18.87 -3.30
N MET A 540 -13.15 -18.58 -2.01
CA MET A 540 -13.46 -17.26 -1.47
C MET A 540 -12.18 -16.50 -1.11
N TYR A 541 -12.25 -15.17 -1.16
CA TYR A 541 -11.24 -14.27 -0.59
C TYR A 541 -11.87 -13.40 0.50
N LEU A 542 -11.18 -13.23 1.62
CA LEU A 542 -11.60 -12.38 2.73
C LEU A 542 -10.38 -11.66 3.35
N PRO A 543 -10.32 -10.32 3.28
CA PRO A 543 -9.36 -9.55 4.08
C PRO A 543 -9.84 -9.47 5.54
N ILE A 544 -8.91 -9.64 6.48
CA ILE A 544 -9.18 -9.70 7.92
C ILE A 544 -8.27 -8.71 8.63
N GLU A 545 -8.86 -7.72 9.27
CA GLU A 545 -8.08 -6.73 10.02
C GLU A 545 -7.54 -7.34 11.31
N MET A 546 -6.30 -7.02 11.68
CA MET A 546 -5.71 -7.54 12.91
C MET A 546 -6.49 -7.15 14.18
N GLN A 547 -7.22 -6.03 14.15
CA GLN A 547 -8.11 -5.62 15.24
C GLN A 547 -9.25 -6.63 15.50
N GLU A 548 -9.62 -7.46 14.51
CA GLU A 548 -10.62 -8.53 14.68
C GLU A 548 -10.17 -9.63 15.67
N PHE A 549 -8.85 -9.78 15.90
CA PHE A 549 -8.31 -10.74 16.86
C PHE A 549 -8.25 -10.19 18.29
N PHE A 550 -8.17 -8.87 18.45
CA PHE A 550 -7.78 -8.26 19.72
C PHE A 550 -8.96 -7.71 20.54
N TRP A 551 -10.08 -7.38 19.91
CA TRP A 551 -11.20 -6.72 20.60
C TRP A 551 -11.75 -7.52 21.79
N LYS A 552 -11.84 -8.86 21.69
CA LYS A 552 -12.31 -9.71 22.81
C LYS A 552 -11.39 -9.67 24.02
N ALA A 553 -10.10 -9.45 23.79
CA ALA A 553 -9.10 -9.33 24.84
C ALA A 553 -9.06 -7.91 25.46
N GLY A 554 -10.01 -7.03 25.13
CA GLY A 554 -9.98 -5.62 25.55
C GLY A 554 -8.83 -4.83 24.92
N LYS A 555 -8.29 -5.31 23.80
CA LYS A 555 -7.15 -4.70 23.14
C LYS A 555 -7.59 -3.84 21.95
N ILE A 556 -7.02 -2.66 21.88
CA ILE A 556 -7.10 -1.72 20.75
C ILE A 556 -5.79 -1.88 19.98
N PHE A 557 -5.83 -2.47 18.80
CA PHE A 557 -4.69 -2.68 17.93
C PHE A 557 -4.80 -1.78 16.70
N SER A 558 -3.73 -1.06 16.41
CA SER A 558 -3.57 -0.36 15.13
C SER A 558 -2.14 -0.47 14.63
N ASP A 559 -1.99 -0.50 13.30
CA ASP A 559 -0.70 -0.62 12.61
C ASP A 559 -0.44 0.66 11.81
N VAL A 560 0.78 1.20 11.89
CA VAL A 560 1.18 2.42 11.15
C VAL A 560 1.06 2.28 9.62
N ARG A 561 1.00 1.04 9.10
CA ARG A 561 0.77 0.75 7.68
C ARG A 561 -0.67 1.04 7.25
N GLN A 562 -1.61 1.10 8.18
CA GLN A 562 -2.99 1.47 7.89
C GLN A 562 -3.07 2.94 7.49
N LYS A 563 -3.75 3.24 6.39
CA LYS A 563 -3.88 4.62 5.87
C LYS A 563 -4.77 5.49 6.75
N GLU A 564 -5.76 4.88 7.40
CA GLU A 564 -6.72 5.55 8.26
C GLU A 564 -6.53 5.10 9.71
N PRO A 565 -6.55 6.01 10.68
CA PRO A 565 -6.53 5.66 12.10
C PRO A 565 -7.70 4.75 12.48
N LEU A 566 -7.47 3.83 13.43
CA LEU A 566 -8.56 3.07 14.04
C LEU A 566 -9.41 4.01 14.91
N VAL A 567 -10.71 4.11 14.65
CA VAL A 567 -11.62 4.89 15.50
C VAL A 567 -12.47 3.93 16.32
N PHE A 568 -12.49 4.09 17.63
CA PHE A 568 -13.28 3.26 18.55
C PHE A 568 -14.09 4.12 19.53
N THR A 569 -15.22 3.58 19.99
CA THR A 569 -16.24 4.30 20.77
C THR A 569 -16.62 3.60 22.06
N TYR A 570 -16.01 2.45 22.39
CA TYR A 570 -16.36 1.62 23.55
C TYR A 570 -16.31 2.36 24.90
N ASP A 571 -17.44 2.35 25.63
CA ASP A 571 -17.64 3.08 26.89
C ASP A 571 -17.98 2.17 28.10
N GLY A 572 -17.61 0.88 28.02
CA GLY A 572 -17.78 -0.09 29.10
C GLY A 572 -16.97 0.21 30.38
N THR A 573 -16.87 -0.76 31.29
CA THR A 573 -16.17 -0.61 32.58
C THR A 573 -14.79 -1.28 32.60
N GLU A 574 -14.49 -2.07 31.58
CA GLU A 574 -13.31 -2.87 31.42
C GLU A 574 -12.09 -1.98 31.15
N THR A 575 -10.94 -2.35 31.72
CA THR A 575 -9.68 -1.67 31.40
C THR A 575 -9.14 -2.19 30.08
N LEU A 576 -8.97 -1.29 29.12
CA LEU A 576 -8.47 -1.57 27.78
C LEU A 576 -6.95 -1.50 27.71
N GLU A 577 -6.37 -2.08 26.66
CA GLU A 577 -4.95 -1.90 26.32
C GLU A 577 -4.77 -1.48 24.86
N LYS A 578 -4.10 -0.36 24.62
CA LYS A 578 -3.68 0.09 23.28
C LYS A 578 -2.29 -0.48 22.95
N ILE A 579 -2.24 -1.27 21.88
CA ILE A 579 -1.06 -1.97 21.34
C ILE A 579 -0.89 -1.71 19.83
N GLY A 580 0.27 -2.05 19.27
CA GLY A 580 0.61 -1.79 17.89
C GLY A 580 1.08 -0.35 17.66
N ASP A 581 1.93 -0.15 16.65
CA ASP A 581 2.62 1.11 16.37
C ASP A 581 1.77 2.19 15.67
N GLY A 582 0.53 1.86 15.32
CA GLY A 582 -0.39 2.75 14.63
C GLY A 582 -1.12 3.75 15.52
N ILE A 583 -2.05 4.47 14.91
CA ILE A 583 -2.87 5.50 15.54
C ILE A 583 -4.26 4.95 15.84
N ALA A 584 -4.74 5.14 17.07
CA ALA A 584 -6.13 4.90 17.46
C ALA A 584 -6.76 6.17 18.00
N ILE A 585 -8.05 6.39 17.75
CA ILE A 585 -8.81 7.57 18.15
C ILE A 585 -10.01 7.11 18.98
N LYS A 586 -10.09 7.56 20.23
CA LYS A 586 -11.24 7.40 21.10
C LYS A 586 -12.26 8.50 20.82
N ARG A 587 -13.44 8.14 20.28
CA ARG A 587 -14.50 9.08 19.88
C ARG A 587 -15.90 8.63 20.34
N GLY A 588 -16.16 8.62 21.64
CA GLY A 588 -17.52 8.42 22.21
C GLY A 588 -18.21 9.74 22.54
N GLU A 589 -19.35 9.65 23.26
CA GLU A 589 -20.08 10.81 23.80
C GLU A 589 -20.24 10.68 25.33
N GLY A 590 -20.23 11.79 26.07
CA GLY A 590 -20.53 11.76 27.50
C GLY A 590 -19.38 11.21 28.36
N GLU A 591 -19.65 10.20 29.20
CA GLU A 591 -18.65 9.62 30.12
C GLU A 591 -18.41 8.14 29.87
N SER A 592 -17.15 7.79 29.63
CA SER A 592 -16.66 6.42 29.67
C SER A 592 -16.38 5.98 31.10
N GLN A 593 -16.67 4.72 31.43
CA GLN A 593 -16.27 4.12 32.71
C GLN A 593 -14.97 3.31 32.60
N SER A 594 -14.45 3.13 31.38
CA SER A 594 -13.28 2.29 31.10
C SER A 594 -11.97 2.96 31.50
N GLY A 595 -10.99 2.16 31.92
CA GLY A 595 -9.59 2.57 31.98
C GLY A 595 -8.86 2.21 30.68
N ILE A 596 -7.69 2.78 30.42
CA ILE A 596 -6.84 2.37 29.30
C ILE A 596 -5.36 2.41 29.63
N ASN A 597 -4.65 1.36 29.25
CA ASN A 597 -3.20 1.27 29.26
C ASN A 597 -2.67 1.48 27.83
N VAL A 598 -1.82 2.46 27.60
CA VAL A 598 -1.21 2.72 26.29
C VAL A 598 0.21 2.16 26.29
N SER A 599 0.38 0.98 25.68
CA SER A 599 1.65 0.26 25.62
C SER A 599 2.43 0.58 24.35
N GLU A 600 1.76 0.75 23.20
CA GLU A 600 2.40 1.08 21.93
C GLU A 600 1.55 2.02 21.05
N GLY A 601 2.24 2.78 20.20
CA GLY A 601 1.63 3.67 19.21
C GLY A 601 0.97 4.88 19.85
N LEU A 602 0.04 5.49 19.10
CA LEU A 602 -0.61 6.74 19.48
C LEU A 602 -2.09 6.52 19.78
N LEU A 603 -2.54 6.95 20.96
CA LEU A 603 -3.95 7.08 21.32
C LEU A 603 -4.36 8.55 21.30
N VAL A 604 -5.34 8.91 20.47
CA VAL A 604 -5.93 10.26 20.44
C VAL A 604 -7.22 10.26 21.24
N LEU A 605 -7.33 11.18 22.20
CA LEU A 605 -8.54 11.43 22.98
C LEU A 605 -9.40 12.50 22.30
N ASP A 606 -10.59 12.10 21.85
CA ASP A 606 -11.55 12.91 21.09
C ASP A 606 -13.01 12.64 21.54
N GLN A 607 -13.23 12.39 22.84
CA GLN A 607 -14.56 12.18 23.41
C GLN A 607 -15.39 13.46 23.27
N GLN A 608 -16.60 13.34 22.76
CA GLN A 608 -17.52 14.46 22.56
C GLN A 608 -18.32 14.75 23.82
N THR A 609 -18.63 16.02 24.04
CA THR A 609 -19.44 16.46 25.18
C THR A 609 -20.90 16.10 24.98
N LYS A 610 -21.50 15.45 25.99
CA LYS A 610 -22.95 15.19 26.08
C LYS A 610 -23.43 15.53 27.48
N ASP A 611 -24.51 16.30 27.59
CA ASP A 611 -25.09 16.75 28.87
C ASP A 611 -24.06 17.41 29.81
N GLY A 612 -23.12 18.17 29.22
CA GLY A 612 -22.04 18.84 29.95
C GLY A 612 -20.89 17.94 30.40
N LYS A 613 -20.91 16.65 30.05
CA LYS A 613 -19.90 15.65 30.43
C LYS A 613 -19.07 15.19 29.22
N ASN A 614 -17.76 15.02 29.39
CA ASN A 614 -16.81 14.57 28.35
C ASN A 614 -15.64 13.77 28.96
N LYS A 615 -15.94 12.64 29.61
CA LYS A 615 -14.91 11.77 30.21
C LYS A 615 -14.50 10.69 29.23
N ALA A 616 -13.26 10.74 28.75
CA ALA A 616 -12.75 9.78 27.76
C ALA A 616 -12.42 8.42 28.39
N PHE A 617 -11.85 8.44 29.60
CA PHE A 617 -11.49 7.26 30.40
C PHE A 617 -11.54 7.62 31.89
N THR A 618 -11.83 6.66 32.76
CA THR A 618 -11.66 6.81 34.22
C THR A 618 -10.17 6.88 34.57
N GLN A 619 -9.35 6.00 34.00
CA GLN A 619 -7.90 6.00 34.17
C GLN A 619 -7.18 5.94 32.82
N LEU A 620 -6.15 6.76 32.64
CA LEU A 620 -5.20 6.67 31.53
C LEU A 620 -3.81 6.32 32.06
N THR A 621 -3.27 5.18 31.64
CA THR A 621 -1.92 4.73 32.00
C THR A 621 -1.01 4.76 30.77
N LEU A 622 0.18 5.35 30.88
CA LEU A 622 1.25 5.23 29.87
C LEU A 622 2.27 4.18 30.29
N ASN A 623 2.52 3.23 29.39
CA ASN A 623 3.53 2.18 29.50
C ASN A 623 4.56 2.34 28.37
N ASN A 624 5.59 1.47 28.35
CA ASN A 624 6.52 1.24 27.24
C ASN A 624 6.71 2.46 26.31
N SER A 625 6.33 2.39 25.04
CA SER A 625 6.46 3.50 24.08
C SER A 625 5.13 4.14 23.72
N GLY A 626 4.10 3.97 24.55
CA GLY A 626 2.75 4.45 24.26
C GLY A 626 2.61 5.97 24.39
N VAL A 627 1.96 6.61 23.41
CA VAL A 627 1.74 8.06 23.40
C VAL A 627 0.25 8.34 23.49
N ALA A 628 -0.17 9.30 24.31
CA ALA A 628 -1.55 9.79 24.33
C ALA A 628 -1.62 11.26 23.90
N GLN A 629 -2.45 11.56 22.91
CA GLN A 629 -2.64 12.90 22.36
C GLN A 629 -4.03 13.44 22.69
N VAL A 630 -4.08 14.72 23.05
CA VAL A 630 -5.32 15.43 23.39
C VAL A 630 -5.55 16.54 22.37
N ASN A 631 -6.65 16.43 21.62
CA ASN A 631 -6.99 17.35 20.54
C ASN A 631 -8.11 18.32 20.87
N SER A 632 -8.84 18.13 21.97
CA SER A 632 -9.89 19.03 22.44
C SER A 632 -9.89 19.07 23.96
N THR A 633 -10.86 19.73 24.60
CA THR A 633 -11.00 19.57 26.05
C THR A 633 -11.49 18.15 26.33
N GLN A 634 -10.80 17.42 27.20
CA GLN A 634 -11.09 16.04 27.59
C GLN A 634 -10.98 15.90 29.11
N ASN A 635 -11.82 15.07 29.73
CA ASN A 635 -11.70 14.74 31.15
C ASN A 635 -11.26 13.29 31.34
N ILE A 636 -10.48 13.06 32.39
CA ILE A 636 -10.18 11.75 32.97
C ILE A 636 -10.22 11.86 34.50
N ASP A 637 -10.38 10.76 35.22
CA ASP A 637 -10.35 10.79 36.69
C ASP A 637 -8.92 10.62 37.21
N ARG A 638 -8.15 9.69 36.63
CA ARG A 638 -6.79 9.35 37.05
C ARG A 638 -5.80 9.25 35.88
N PHE A 639 -4.56 9.71 36.09
CA PHE A 639 -3.45 9.52 35.15
C PHE A 639 -2.26 8.83 35.82
N VAL A 640 -1.72 7.81 35.15
CA VAL A 640 -0.61 6.97 35.67
C VAL A 640 0.49 6.84 34.61
N VAL A 641 1.75 6.89 35.04
CA VAL A 641 2.90 6.55 34.20
C VAL A 641 3.70 5.47 34.92
N ASN A 642 3.85 4.31 34.26
CA ASN A 642 4.53 3.15 34.84
C ASN A 642 6.05 3.26 34.71
N ASN A 643 6.75 2.62 35.65
CA ASN A 643 8.22 2.57 35.69
C ASN A 643 8.80 2.02 34.38
N GLY A 644 9.63 2.82 33.69
CA GLY A 644 10.30 2.41 32.44
C GLY A 644 9.54 2.78 31.16
N ALA A 645 8.39 3.45 31.26
CA ALA A 645 7.72 4.02 30.10
C ALA A 645 8.55 5.17 29.50
N THR A 646 8.79 5.13 28.19
CA THR A 646 9.33 6.23 27.37
C THR A 646 8.23 7.04 26.67
N GLY A 647 6.98 6.65 26.86
CA GLY A 647 5.78 7.33 26.37
C GLY A 647 5.57 8.74 26.93
N TYR A 648 4.72 9.54 26.30
CA TYR A 648 4.43 10.92 26.73
C TYR A 648 3.01 11.39 26.37
N LEU A 649 2.57 12.48 27.00
CA LEU A 649 1.35 13.19 26.63
C LEU A 649 1.64 14.24 25.57
N GLN A 650 0.79 14.33 24.53
CA GLN A 650 0.94 15.26 23.43
C GLN A 650 -0.26 16.21 23.31
N PHE A 651 0.01 17.51 23.21
CA PHE A 651 -0.99 18.56 22.97
C PHE A 651 -0.64 19.34 21.70
N THR A 652 -1.62 19.55 20.82
CA THR A 652 -1.45 20.40 19.63
C THR A 652 -2.20 21.71 19.81
N VAL A 653 -1.47 22.82 19.98
CA VAL A 653 -2.06 24.14 20.22
C VAL A 653 -2.01 24.98 18.94
N THR A 654 -3.12 25.64 18.60
CA THR A 654 -3.23 26.55 17.45
C THR A 654 -3.82 27.89 17.89
N ASP A 655 -3.79 28.90 16.99
CA ASP A 655 -4.34 30.24 17.26
C ASP A 655 -5.85 30.22 17.58
N THR A 656 -6.57 29.21 17.08
CA THR A 656 -8.02 29.09 17.22
C THR A 656 -8.44 27.95 18.15
N HIS A 657 -7.48 27.16 18.67
CA HIS A 657 -7.79 25.94 19.40
C HIS A 657 -6.70 25.58 20.40
N SER A 658 -7.07 25.50 21.68
CA SER A 658 -6.21 25.07 22.79
C SER A 658 -6.82 23.83 23.46
N PRO A 659 -6.31 22.62 23.20
CA PRO A 659 -6.78 21.42 23.89
C PRO A 659 -6.47 21.49 25.40
N ARG A 660 -7.29 20.81 26.22
CA ARG A 660 -7.13 20.76 27.67
C ARG A 660 -7.41 19.34 28.17
N LEU A 661 -6.61 18.84 29.11
CA LEU A 661 -6.91 17.60 29.82
C LEU A 661 -7.21 17.92 31.28
N LYS A 662 -8.45 17.69 31.73
CA LYS A 662 -8.84 17.84 33.14
C LYS A 662 -8.73 16.50 33.84
N ILE A 663 -8.05 16.49 34.99
CA ILE A 663 -7.86 15.29 35.81
C ILE A 663 -8.58 15.51 37.14
N ASN A 664 -9.63 14.74 37.38
CA ASN A 664 -10.59 15.02 38.45
C ASN A 664 -10.20 14.51 39.83
N GLN A 665 -9.30 13.52 39.93
CA GLN A 665 -8.89 12.89 41.18
C GLN A 665 -7.36 12.91 41.30
N ASP A 666 -6.68 11.83 40.92
CA ASP A 666 -5.28 11.59 41.27
C ASP A 666 -4.34 11.54 40.06
N VAL A 667 -3.07 11.97 40.26
CA VAL A 667 -1.95 11.67 39.35
C VAL A 667 -0.86 10.94 40.10
N THR A 668 -0.49 9.77 39.59
CA THR A 668 0.55 8.92 40.17
C THR A 668 1.68 8.72 39.18
N ALA A 669 2.85 9.30 39.47
CA ALA A 669 4.09 9.03 38.76
C ALA A 669 5.00 8.25 39.71
N HIS A 670 5.20 6.96 39.45
CA HIS A 670 6.09 6.14 40.28
C HIS A 670 7.54 6.44 39.91
N GLY A 671 8.15 7.47 40.51
CA GLY A 671 9.61 7.69 40.45
C GLY A 671 10.19 8.16 39.11
N GLN A 672 9.40 8.67 38.16
CA GLN A 672 9.89 9.19 36.86
C GLN A 672 9.23 10.51 36.42
N ILE A 673 9.93 11.17 35.49
CA ILE A 673 9.56 12.39 34.77
C ILE A 673 8.34 12.14 33.88
N VAL A 674 7.23 12.83 34.13
CA VAL A 674 6.14 12.92 33.14
C VAL A 674 6.52 13.99 32.12
N ALA A 675 6.96 13.57 30.93
CA ALA A 675 7.20 14.49 29.83
C ALA A 675 5.86 14.89 29.18
N VAL A 676 5.53 16.18 29.18
CA VAL A 676 4.41 16.73 28.43
C VAL A 676 4.96 17.44 27.19
N GLN A 677 4.64 16.93 26.01
CA GLN A 677 5.01 17.55 24.75
C GLN A 677 3.90 18.49 24.28
N VAL A 678 4.15 19.80 24.36
CA VAL A 678 3.25 20.83 23.84
C VAL A 678 3.80 21.35 22.53
N ASN A 679 3.09 21.11 21.42
CA ASN A 679 3.44 21.71 20.14
C ASN A 679 2.91 23.15 20.09
N LEU A 680 3.78 24.12 20.41
CA LEU A 680 3.48 25.56 20.46
C LEU A 680 3.74 26.29 19.13
N GLN A 681 3.86 25.58 18.00
CA GLN A 681 4.33 26.14 16.71
C GLN A 681 3.60 27.39 16.19
N LYS A 682 2.46 27.78 16.77
CA LYS A 682 1.74 29.03 16.42
C LYS A 682 1.63 30.09 17.53
N LYS A 683 1.86 29.78 18.81
CA LYS A 683 1.62 30.72 19.92
C LYS A 683 2.82 31.57 20.37
N LEU A 684 3.99 31.39 19.77
CA LEU A 684 5.19 32.10 20.16
C LEU A 684 5.25 33.46 19.43
N LYS A 685 4.73 34.52 20.06
CA LYS A 685 5.05 35.90 19.67
C LYS A 685 6.34 36.33 20.39
N PRO A 686 7.39 36.76 19.66
CA PRO A 686 8.59 37.29 20.30
C PRO A 686 8.27 38.63 20.98
N ASN A 687 8.86 38.89 22.13
CA ASN A 687 8.90 40.23 22.72
C ASN A 687 9.94 41.10 22.00
N ASP A 688 9.97 42.39 22.35
CA ASP A 688 10.81 43.42 21.73
C ASP A 688 12.33 43.17 21.88
N LYS A 689 12.73 42.14 22.63
CA LYS A 689 14.13 41.73 22.86
C LYS A 689 14.48 40.39 22.21
N GLY A 690 13.56 39.77 21.46
CA GLY A 690 13.79 38.49 20.77
C GLY A 690 13.59 37.24 21.63
N TYR A 691 12.98 37.37 22.81
CA TYR A 691 12.62 36.23 23.66
C TYR A 691 11.15 35.86 23.49
N TYR A 692 10.84 34.56 23.55
CA TYR A 692 9.49 34.05 23.39
C TYR A 692 8.75 34.01 24.74
N HIS A 693 7.60 34.69 24.85
CA HIS A 693 6.70 34.51 26.00
C HIS A 693 5.63 33.47 25.65
N ALA A 694 5.50 32.42 26.47
CA ALA A 694 4.27 31.67 26.58
C ALA A 694 3.43 32.30 27.71
N GLN A 695 2.41 33.09 27.37
CA GLN A 695 1.44 33.57 28.36
C GLN A 695 0.42 32.45 28.68
N GLY A 696 0.54 31.87 29.88
CA GLY A 696 -0.57 31.63 30.83
C GLY A 696 -1.84 30.91 30.37
N GLU A 697 -1.75 29.81 29.62
CA GLU A 697 -2.90 28.90 29.48
C GLU A 697 -2.69 27.60 30.26
N GLU A 698 -3.68 27.26 31.08
CA GLU A 698 -3.74 26.02 31.85
C GLU A 698 -4.08 24.85 30.91
N LEU A 699 -3.06 24.09 30.51
CA LEU A 699 -3.20 22.92 29.62
C LEU A 699 -3.60 21.65 30.39
N ILE A 700 -3.25 21.58 31.69
CA ILE A 700 -3.55 20.50 32.62
C ILE A 700 -4.02 21.13 33.94
N ALA A 701 -5.18 20.69 34.44
CA ALA A 701 -5.74 21.14 35.72
C ALA A 701 -6.03 19.92 36.62
N PHE A 702 -5.57 19.97 37.87
CA PHE A 702 -5.79 18.95 38.90
C PHE A 702 -6.81 19.42 39.94
N LYS A 703 -7.59 18.50 40.50
CA LYS A 703 -8.51 18.81 41.60
C LYS A 703 -8.26 17.84 42.76
N ASP A 704 -7.47 18.26 43.74
CA ASP A 704 -7.32 17.52 45.00
C ASP A 704 -7.33 18.51 46.18
N ASN A 705 -8.24 18.28 47.13
CA ASN A 705 -8.36 18.90 48.46
C ASN A 705 -7.90 20.38 48.62
N GLY A 706 -8.18 21.23 47.63
CA GLY A 706 -7.89 22.67 47.70
C GLY A 706 -6.42 23.07 47.49
N GLN A 707 -5.53 22.16 47.09
CA GLN A 707 -4.15 22.50 46.73
C GLN A 707 -3.75 21.93 45.37
N VAL A 708 -3.60 22.84 44.39
CA VAL A 708 -2.98 22.56 43.09
C VAL A 708 -1.48 22.35 43.31
N LYS A 709 -0.99 21.10 43.23
CA LYS A 709 0.45 20.81 43.34
C LYS A 709 1.25 21.06 42.05
N TRP A 710 0.59 21.26 40.92
CA TRP A 710 1.24 21.63 39.66
C TRP A 710 0.41 22.66 38.92
N ARG A 711 0.90 23.90 38.93
CA ARG A 711 0.39 25.02 38.15
C ARG A 711 1.52 25.40 37.20
N LEU A 712 1.31 25.37 35.89
CA LEU A 712 2.27 25.97 34.96
C LEU A 712 2.09 27.49 34.96
N VAL A 713 2.46 28.12 36.07
CA VAL A 713 2.60 29.57 36.21
C VAL A 713 3.84 29.81 37.04
N ASN A 714 4.95 30.15 36.37
CA ASN A 714 6.22 30.62 36.96
C ASN A 714 6.73 29.84 38.20
N ASP A 715 7.20 28.60 38.00
CA ASP A 715 8.60 28.19 38.26
C ASP A 715 8.75 26.66 38.50
N GLU A 716 9.59 26.08 37.63
CA GLU A 716 10.30 24.78 37.62
C GLU A 716 9.53 23.44 37.68
N LEU A 717 9.44 22.78 36.51
CA LEU A 717 9.37 21.31 36.41
C LEU A 717 10.72 20.74 36.85
N LYS A 718 10.74 20.11 38.04
CA LYS A 718 12.00 19.66 38.65
C LYS A 718 12.67 18.52 37.89
N ASP A 719 11.90 17.72 37.15
CA ASP A 719 12.45 16.77 36.20
C ASP A 719 11.41 16.60 35.08
N GLY A 720 11.66 17.26 33.94
CA GLY A 720 10.75 17.38 32.81
C GLY A 720 11.35 18.28 31.74
N MET A 721 11.30 17.82 30.50
CA MET A 721 12.20 18.19 29.40
C MET A 721 12.59 19.68 29.33
N TYR A 722 13.90 19.88 29.40
CA TYR A 722 14.66 21.08 29.10
C TYR A 722 14.06 21.91 27.96
N VAL A 723 13.86 23.20 28.20
CA VAL A 723 13.83 24.18 27.12
C VAL A 723 15.24 24.21 26.54
N TYR A 724 15.44 23.57 25.40
CA TYR A 724 16.65 23.82 24.64
C TYR A 724 16.60 25.27 24.17
N THR A 725 17.45 26.09 24.77
CA THR A 725 18.03 27.16 23.97
C THR A 725 18.89 26.41 22.96
N LEU A 726 18.50 26.41 21.67
CA LEU A 726 19.51 26.37 20.63
C LEU A 726 20.43 27.54 20.98
N ALA A 727 21.58 27.24 21.61
CA ALA A 727 22.61 28.24 21.82
C ALA A 727 22.74 28.93 20.47
N SER A 728 22.52 30.24 20.49
CA SER A 728 22.31 31.03 19.29
C SER A 728 23.25 30.53 18.19
N VAL A 729 22.68 30.12 17.05
CA VAL A 729 23.43 30.40 15.83
C VAL A 729 23.55 31.92 15.91
N ALA A 730 24.75 32.41 16.21
CA ALA A 730 25.02 33.83 16.16
C ALA A 730 24.36 34.33 14.89
N LYS A 731 23.47 35.33 14.98
CA LYS A 731 22.89 35.96 13.79
C LYS A 731 24.05 36.11 12.81
N PRO A 732 24.06 35.40 11.67
CA PRO A 732 25.23 35.42 10.81
C PRO A 732 25.49 36.89 10.50
N SER A 733 26.65 37.38 10.92
CA SER A 733 26.98 38.81 10.91
C SER A 733 27.16 39.35 9.48
N GLY A 734 27.08 38.47 8.48
CA GLY A 734 26.96 38.82 7.07
C GLY A 734 26.12 37.81 6.29
N LEU A 735 25.71 38.17 5.08
CA LEU A 735 25.04 37.28 4.11
C LEU A 735 25.89 36.03 3.73
N ARG A 736 27.17 36.01 4.11
CA ARG A 736 28.24 35.16 3.56
C ARG A 736 28.40 33.80 4.24
N THR A 737 28.04 33.68 5.52
CA THR A 737 28.33 32.48 6.30
C THR A 737 27.11 31.59 6.37
N PRO A 738 27.06 30.45 5.64
CA PRO A 738 26.47 29.27 6.25
C PRO A 738 27.19 29.12 7.58
N SER A 739 26.48 29.10 8.71
CA SER A 739 27.13 28.60 9.92
C SER A 739 27.72 27.23 9.55
N GLN A 740 29.01 26.98 9.84
CA GLN A 740 29.49 25.60 9.74
C GLN A 740 28.49 24.73 10.51
N PRO A 741 28.18 23.51 10.05
CA PRO A 741 27.40 22.59 10.86
C PRO A 741 28.22 22.28 12.11
N HIS A 742 28.09 23.14 13.13
CA HIS A 742 28.48 22.82 14.47
C HIS A 742 27.61 21.63 14.84
N SER A 743 28.25 20.57 15.33
CA SER A 743 27.53 19.50 15.99
C SER A 743 26.57 20.17 16.99
N LEU A 744 25.28 19.92 16.84
CA LEU A 744 24.27 20.37 17.79
C LEU A 744 24.59 19.69 19.12
N TYR A 745 25.24 20.43 20.02
CA TYR A 745 25.38 20.02 21.40
C TYR A 745 24.22 20.59 22.19
N LEU A 746 23.45 19.72 22.82
CA LEU A 746 22.49 20.12 23.84
C LEU A 746 23.31 20.67 25.01
N THR A 747 23.23 21.98 25.27
CA THR A 747 23.87 22.58 26.44
C THR A 747 22.84 22.77 27.53
N ASN A 748 23.08 22.18 28.70
CA ASN A 748 22.28 22.41 29.89
C ASN A 748 22.81 23.69 30.58
N LYS A 749 22.33 24.87 30.19
CA LYS A 749 22.58 26.12 30.93
C LYS A 749 21.27 26.68 31.47
N LEU A 750 21.18 26.72 32.79
CA LEU A 750 20.14 27.47 33.51
C LEU A 750 20.50 28.96 33.40
N ILE A 751 19.55 29.80 32.96
CA ILE A 751 19.69 31.26 32.99
C ILE A 751 18.57 31.79 33.86
N THR A 752 18.92 32.50 34.93
CA THR A 752 17.97 33.15 35.84
C THR A 752 17.23 34.29 35.14
N ALA A 753 16.08 34.72 35.67
CA ALA A 753 15.26 35.78 35.08
C ALA A 753 15.99 37.14 34.89
N ASP A 754 17.13 37.35 35.56
CA ASP A 754 18.02 38.50 35.43
C ASP A 754 19.18 38.31 34.43
N GLY A 755 19.26 37.16 33.74
CA GLY A 755 20.20 36.92 32.65
C GLY A 755 21.56 36.31 33.06
N LYS A 756 21.73 35.81 34.27
CA LYS A 756 22.98 35.16 34.71
C LYS A 756 22.95 33.65 34.51
N ALA A 757 24.08 33.08 34.05
CA ALA A 757 24.22 31.65 33.81
C ALA A 757 24.64 30.91 35.09
N VAL A 758 23.98 29.79 35.39
CA VAL A 758 24.36 28.84 36.45
C VAL A 758 25.04 27.62 35.81
N SER A 759 26.27 27.28 36.21
CA SER A 759 27.04 26.10 35.75
C SER A 759 26.56 24.82 36.46
N THR A 760 26.63 23.57 35.99
CA THR A 760 27.06 22.87 34.75
C THR A 760 26.57 21.42 34.88
N VAL A 761 25.97 20.82 33.84
CA VAL A 761 25.83 19.35 33.71
C VAL A 761 26.22 18.93 32.29
N ALA A 762 26.87 17.76 32.16
CA ALA A 762 27.48 17.24 30.94
C ALA A 762 26.49 17.06 29.76
N PRO A 763 26.94 17.26 28.50
CA PRO A 763 26.09 17.22 27.32
C PRO A 763 25.65 15.80 26.94
N LEU A 764 24.36 15.63 26.60
CA LEU A 764 23.80 14.41 26.00
C LEU A 764 24.05 14.37 24.48
N LYS A 765 24.45 13.20 23.96
CA LYS A 765 24.57 12.94 22.51
C LYS A 765 23.17 12.91 21.86
N ALA A 766 22.98 13.75 20.82
CA ALA A 766 21.74 13.83 20.07
C ALA A 766 21.46 12.56 19.22
N PRO A 767 20.18 12.22 18.94
CA PRO A 767 19.81 11.10 18.05
C PRO A 767 20.19 11.37 16.59
N LEU A 768 20.52 10.30 15.87
CA LEU A 768 21.25 10.27 14.59
C LEU A 768 20.50 10.76 13.34
N THR A 769 19.33 11.37 13.44
CA THR A 769 18.57 11.82 12.25
C THR A 769 17.76 13.09 12.50
N VAL A 770 18.45 14.23 12.67
CA VAL A 770 17.82 15.55 12.52
C VAL A 770 18.14 16.08 11.13
N ASN A 771 17.08 16.28 10.34
CA ASN A 771 17.17 16.94 9.05
C ASN A 771 17.48 18.44 9.26
N ALA A 772 18.76 18.82 9.27
CA ALA A 772 19.21 20.20 9.55
C ALA A 772 20.01 20.78 8.38
N ARG A 773 19.87 22.09 8.15
CA ARG A 773 20.74 22.87 7.25
C ARG A 773 21.24 24.13 7.96
N PRO A 774 22.36 24.74 7.53
CA PRO A 774 22.82 26.01 8.09
C PRO A 774 21.74 27.08 7.99
N GLN A 775 21.52 27.81 9.08
CA GLN A 775 20.70 29.01 9.07
C GLN A 775 21.40 30.09 8.23
N VAL A 776 20.63 30.85 7.45
CA VAL A 776 21.14 31.98 6.66
C VAL A 776 20.49 33.28 7.11
N ASN A 777 21.10 34.42 6.76
CA ASN A 777 20.49 35.72 7.02
C ASN A 777 19.11 35.79 6.32
N PRO A 778 18.01 36.17 7.02
CA PRO A 778 16.66 36.25 6.46
C PRO A 778 16.58 37.02 5.15
N VAL A 779 17.37 38.09 5.02
CA VAL A 779 17.45 38.93 3.82
C VAL A 779 17.75 38.10 2.55
N LEU A 780 18.52 37.01 2.67
CA LEU A 780 18.87 36.13 1.55
C LEU A 780 17.62 35.55 0.87
N ALA A 781 16.54 35.28 1.62
CA ALA A 781 15.31 34.76 1.04
C ALA A 781 14.66 35.76 0.07
N SER A 782 14.73 37.07 0.37
CA SER A 782 14.25 38.13 -0.53
C SER A 782 15.10 38.21 -1.81
N TYR A 783 16.42 38.06 -1.69
CA TYR A 783 17.31 38.01 -2.86
C TYR A 783 17.08 36.75 -3.71
N LEU A 784 16.90 35.58 -3.09
CA LEU A 784 16.71 34.31 -3.81
C LEU A 784 15.39 34.28 -4.60
N THR A 785 14.35 34.90 -4.05
CA THR A 785 13.02 34.95 -4.68
C THR A 785 12.86 36.11 -5.68
N ALA A 786 13.76 37.10 -5.70
CA ALA A 786 13.66 38.30 -6.53
C ALA A 786 13.47 38.00 -8.03
N ASN A 787 14.32 37.13 -8.59
CA ASN A 787 14.31 36.83 -10.03
C ASN A 787 13.00 36.15 -10.45
N LEU A 788 12.50 35.21 -9.64
CA LEU A 788 11.22 34.53 -9.88
C LEU A 788 10.04 35.49 -9.76
N ALA A 789 10.05 36.34 -8.73
CA ALA A 789 8.99 37.29 -8.47
C ALA A 789 8.86 38.32 -9.61
N LEU A 790 9.98 38.86 -10.10
CA LEU A 790 10.00 39.83 -11.18
C LEU A 790 9.57 39.24 -12.53
N ASN A 791 10.00 38.01 -12.87
CA ASN A 791 9.51 37.33 -14.07
C ASN A 791 8.01 37.07 -14.01
N LYS A 792 7.51 36.57 -12.88
CA LYS A 792 6.07 36.31 -12.68
C LYS A 792 5.24 37.59 -12.78
N MET A 793 5.78 38.71 -12.30
CA MET A 793 5.16 40.03 -12.47
C MET A 793 5.16 40.49 -13.93
N SER A 794 6.29 40.38 -14.62
CA SER A 794 6.42 40.76 -16.04
C SER A 794 5.46 39.97 -16.93
N GLU A 795 5.33 38.68 -16.66
CA GLU A 795 4.39 37.81 -17.36
C GLU A 795 2.94 38.22 -17.12
N GLN A 796 2.57 38.51 -15.87
CA GLN A 796 1.24 38.99 -15.54
C GLN A 796 0.89 40.28 -16.31
N LEU A 797 1.86 41.19 -16.46
CA LEU A 797 1.67 42.42 -17.23
C LEU A 797 1.51 42.15 -18.72
N GLN A 798 2.33 41.27 -19.28
CA GLN A 798 2.23 40.91 -20.69
C GLN A 798 0.90 40.21 -21.00
N GLN A 799 0.49 39.24 -20.19
CA GLN A 799 -0.79 38.56 -20.35
C GLN A 799 -1.97 39.55 -20.26
N SER A 800 -1.91 40.47 -19.30
CA SER A 800 -2.94 41.50 -19.16
C SER A 800 -3.01 42.44 -20.37
N PHE A 801 -1.87 42.81 -20.95
CA PHE A 801 -1.79 43.59 -22.19
C PHE A 801 -2.37 42.81 -23.38
N MET A 802 -1.97 41.54 -23.55
CA MET A 802 -2.46 40.69 -24.65
C MET A 802 -3.97 40.50 -24.60
N HIS A 803 -4.54 40.38 -23.39
CA HIS A 803 -5.99 40.31 -23.21
C HIS A 803 -6.69 41.58 -23.69
N GLU A 804 -6.13 42.77 -23.41
CA GLU A 804 -6.67 44.03 -23.91
C GLU A 804 -6.53 44.19 -25.43
N THR A 805 -5.42 43.75 -26.03
CA THR A 805 -5.28 43.86 -27.50
C THR A 805 -6.30 42.98 -28.22
N ARG A 806 -6.63 41.81 -27.66
CA ARG A 806 -7.70 40.92 -28.17
C ARG A 806 -9.10 41.48 -27.93
N LEU A 807 -9.29 42.34 -26.92
CA LEU A 807 -10.51 43.12 -26.78
C LEU A 807 -10.63 44.15 -27.91
N LEU A 808 -9.54 44.84 -28.22
CA LEU A 808 -9.52 46.00 -29.12
C LEU A 808 -9.34 45.66 -30.61
N GLN A 809 -9.21 44.38 -30.96
CA GLN A 809 -9.02 43.94 -32.36
C GLN A 809 -10.16 44.34 -33.30
N GLU A 810 -11.40 44.37 -32.81
CA GLU A 810 -12.59 44.72 -33.60
C GLU A 810 -12.87 46.24 -33.66
N LYS A 811 -12.03 47.06 -33.00
CA LYS A 811 -12.22 48.51 -32.91
C LYS A 811 -11.19 49.23 -33.76
N ASP A 812 -11.58 50.22 -34.57
CA ASP A 812 -10.65 50.90 -35.49
C ASP A 812 -9.50 51.61 -34.78
N ARG A 813 -9.77 52.73 -34.10
CA ARG A 813 -8.80 53.48 -33.29
C ARG A 813 -9.23 53.46 -31.84
N SER A 814 -8.37 52.94 -30.96
CA SER A 814 -8.73 52.75 -29.55
C SER A 814 -7.57 53.03 -28.60
N ILE A 815 -7.90 53.61 -27.45
CA ILE A 815 -7.03 53.80 -26.30
C ILE A 815 -7.70 53.18 -25.08
N PHE A 816 -6.91 52.59 -24.18
CA PHE A 816 -7.36 52.04 -22.92
C PHE A 816 -6.49 52.51 -21.75
N VAL A 817 -7.11 52.69 -20.60
CA VAL A 817 -6.44 52.87 -19.30
C VAL A 817 -6.90 51.75 -18.38
N LYS A 818 -5.96 51.05 -17.76
CA LYS A 818 -6.23 49.89 -16.90
C LYS A 818 -5.54 50.02 -15.56
N TYR A 819 -6.31 49.89 -14.49
CA TYR A 819 -5.82 49.71 -13.14
C TYR A 819 -5.74 48.22 -12.80
N LEU A 820 -4.58 47.79 -12.30
CA LEU A 820 -4.24 46.41 -11.99
C LEU A 820 -4.10 46.25 -10.47
N ASN A 821 -4.68 45.20 -9.89
CA ASN A 821 -4.48 44.84 -8.49
C ASN A 821 -4.51 43.30 -8.32
N GLY A 822 -3.72 42.73 -7.43
CA GLY A 822 -3.82 41.28 -7.19
C GLY A 822 -2.93 40.75 -6.09
N LYS A 823 -3.21 39.50 -5.70
CA LYS A 823 -2.42 38.74 -4.71
C LYS A 823 -1.97 37.42 -5.30
N GLN A 824 -0.71 37.10 -5.11
CA GLN A 824 -0.08 35.90 -5.64
C GLN A 824 0.51 35.07 -4.50
N LYS A 825 0.45 33.75 -4.66
CA LYS A 825 1.24 32.80 -3.87
C LYS A 825 2.14 32.03 -4.81
N TYR A 826 3.36 31.77 -4.38
CA TYR A 826 4.32 30.95 -5.09
C TYR A 826 4.78 29.80 -4.20
N GLY A 827 4.87 28.62 -4.80
CA GLY A 827 5.47 27.43 -4.18
C GLY A 827 6.82 27.12 -4.78
N SER A 828 7.84 27.01 -3.93
CA SER A 828 9.15 26.56 -4.39
C SER A 828 9.13 25.07 -4.74
N ASN A 829 9.82 24.69 -5.80
CA ASN A 829 10.11 23.30 -6.16
C ASN A 829 11.40 22.76 -5.50
N LEU A 830 12.09 23.59 -4.72
CA LEU A 830 13.31 23.22 -4.00
C LEU A 830 12.97 22.75 -2.59
N SER A 831 13.77 21.83 -2.07
CA SER A 831 13.63 21.29 -0.72
C SER A 831 14.03 22.32 0.35
N PHE A 832 13.71 22.03 1.62
CA PHE A 832 14.19 22.79 2.77
C PHE A 832 15.74 22.88 2.81
N TYR A 833 16.43 21.81 2.40
CA TYR A 833 17.90 21.72 2.36
C TYR A 833 18.53 22.60 1.27
N ASP A 834 17.84 22.78 0.15
CA ASP A 834 18.29 23.60 -0.98
C ASP A 834 17.87 25.07 -0.85
N TYR A 835 17.51 25.53 0.35
CA TYR A 835 17.01 26.89 0.61
C TYR A 835 15.76 27.26 -0.22
N GLY A 836 14.85 26.30 -0.42
CA GLY A 836 13.59 26.52 -1.13
C GLY A 836 12.61 27.39 -0.33
N TYR A 837 12.32 28.61 -0.83
CA TYR A 837 11.37 29.52 -0.20
C TYR A 837 10.10 29.73 -1.03
N ASP A 838 8.97 29.44 -0.41
CA ASP A 838 7.67 29.97 -0.84
C ASP A 838 7.62 31.49 -0.66
N PHE A 839 6.74 32.17 -1.39
CA PHE A 839 6.46 33.58 -1.10
C PHE A 839 5.01 33.96 -1.35
N ASN A 840 4.54 34.94 -0.59
CA ASN A 840 3.30 35.67 -0.88
C ASN A 840 3.68 36.99 -1.55
N ALA A 841 2.87 37.45 -2.50
CA ALA A 841 3.08 38.75 -3.12
C ALA A 841 1.78 39.48 -3.42
N SER A 842 1.85 40.80 -3.58
CA SER A 842 0.72 41.64 -3.96
C SER A 842 1.18 42.75 -4.91
N TYR A 843 0.46 42.99 -5.99
CA TYR A 843 0.77 44.06 -6.94
C TYR A 843 -0.36 45.07 -7.09
N SER A 844 0.00 46.29 -7.47
CA SER A 844 -0.91 47.35 -7.90
C SER A 844 -0.24 48.20 -8.97
N GLY A 845 -0.96 48.63 -10.01
CA GLY A 845 -0.36 49.47 -11.03
C GLY A 845 -1.34 50.01 -12.06
N VAL A 846 -0.82 50.82 -12.98
CA VAL A 846 -1.58 51.41 -14.09
C VAL A 846 -0.90 51.06 -15.41
N MET A 847 -1.71 50.75 -16.41
CA MET A 847 -1.32 50.52 -17.79
C MET A 847 -2.13 51.44 -18.71
N LEU A 848 -1.46 52.11 -19.64
CA LEU A 848 -2.05 52.96 -20.66
C LEU A 848 -1.58 52.43 -22.01
N GLY A 849 -2.51 52.12 -22.91
CA GLY A 849 -2.15 51.62 -24.24
C GLY A 849 -3.22 51.85 -25.27
N GLY A 850 -2.99 51.38 -26.48
CA GLY A 850 -3.93 51.54 -27.57
C GLY A 850 -3.41 51.00 -28.89
N LYS A 851 -4.26 51.05 -29.91
CA LYS A 851 -3.88 50.75 -31.28
C LYS A 851 -3.18 51.97 -31.90
N VAL A 852 -1.92 51.81 -32.29
CA VAL A 852 -1.11 52.90 -32.87
C VAL A 852 -1.05 52.87 -34.38
N TRP A 853 -1.30 51.71 -34.99
CA TRP A 853 -1.32 51.55 -36.44
C TRP A 853 -2.26 50.42 -36.85
N GLN A 854 -2.87 50.53 -38.03
CA GLN A 854 -3.67 49.49 -38.66
C GLN A 854 -3.49 49.57 -40.18
N SER A 855 -3.47 48.43 -40.86
CA SER A 855 -3.45 48.39 -42.34
C SER A 855 -4.79 48.87 -42.92
N GLU A 856 -4.79 49.33 -44.18
CA GLU A 856 -6.00 49.86 -44.85
C GLU A 856 -7.16 48.87 -44.88
N ARG A 857 -6.87 47.57 -45.00
CA ARG A 857 -7.87 46.49 -44.98
C ARG A 857 -8.25 46.03 -43.56
N GLY A 858 -7.63 46.61 -42.54
CA GLY A 858 -7.90 46.27 -41.14
C GLY A 858 -7.25 44.97 -40.63
N ASN A 859 -6.63 44.18 -41.51
CA ASN A 859 -6.13 42.84 -41.21
C ASN A 859 -4.84 42.80 -40.38
N HIS A 860 -4.09 43.90 -40.31
CA HIS A 860 -2.89 44.00 -39.48
C HIS A 860 -3.04 45.20 -38.55
N ALA A 861 -2.67 45.04 -37.28
CA ALA A 861 -2.70 46.11 -36.29
C ALA A 861 -1.48 46.06 -35.39
N LEU A 862 -0.99 47.23 -34.99
CA LEU A 862 0.07 47.38 -34.01
C LEU A 862 -0.49 48.06 -32.77
N TYR A 863 -0.27 47.42 -31.62
CA TYR A 863 -0.67 47.92 -30.30
C TYR A 863 0.56 48.21 -29.47
N THR A 864 0.47 49.26 -28.66
CA THR A 864 1.52 49.60 -27.69
C THR A 864 0.89 49.95 -26.36
N ALA A 865 1.55 49.59 -25.26
CA ALA A 865 1.19 50.04 -23.93
C ALA A 865 2.42 50.42 -23.11
N LEU A 866 2.25 51.38 -22.22
CA LEU A 866 3.18 51.75 -21.15
C LEU A 866 2.55 51.41 -19.81
N ASN A 867 3.35 50.95 -18.85
CA ASN A 867 2.86 50.63 -17.52
C ASN A 867 3.83 51.05 -16.42
N LYS A 868 3.25 51.32 -15.25
CA LYS A 868 3.96 51.56 -13.99
C LYS A 868 3.28 50.80 -12.87
N THR A 869 4.04 49.95 -12.19
CA THR A 869 3.50 48.96 -11.26
C THR A 869 4.38 48.83 -10.01
N SER A 870 3.73 48.55 -8.89
CA SER A 870 4.35 48.31 -7.59
C SER A 870 4.06 46.87 -7.15
N TYR A 871 5.07 46.16 -6.67
CA TYR A 871 4.96 44.75 -6.29
C TYR A 871 5.67 44.47 -4.97
N LYS A 872 4.92 43.98 -3.98
CA LYS A 872 5.44 43.63 -2.65
C LYS A 872 5.53 42.12 -2.54
N VAL A 873 6.69 41.61 -2.14
CA VAL A 873 7.00 40.19 -2.02
C VAL A 873 7.41 39.90 -0.57
N THR A 874 6.90 38.80 -0.02
CA THR A 874 7.19 38.34 1.34
C THR A 874 7.48 36.84 1.30
N PRO A 875 8.76 36.46 1.28
CA PRO A 875 9.19 35.07 1.41
C PRO A 875 8.74 34.45 2.73
N LYS A 876 8.37 33.18 2.71
CA LYS A 876 8.11 32.35 3.88
C LYS A 876 9.39 31.62 4.28
N ALA A 877 10.37 32.38 4.76
CA ALA A 877 11.63 31.80 5.21
C ALA A 877 11.52 31.34 6.66
N VAL A 878 11.99 30.14 6.92
CA VAL A 878 12.12 29.60 8.29
C VAL A 878 13.21 30.31 9.10
N ASP A 879 14.16 30.99 8.43
CA ASP A 879 15.30 31.65 9.06
C ASP A 879 14.97 33.04 9.63
N GLY A 880 13.80 33.61 9.27
CA GLY A 880 13.29 34.90 9.74
C GLY A 880 12.48 35.64 8.67
N GLU A 881 11.71 36.66 9.08
CA GLU A 881 10.90 37.47 8.14
C GLU A 881 11.75 38.49 7.37
N THR A 882 11.46 38.65 6.08
CA THR A 882 11.98 39.71 5.21
C THR A 882 10.93 40.09 4.16
N LYS A 883 10.97 41.32 3.66
CA LYS A 883 10.07 41.79 2.59
C LYS A 883 10.88 42.52 1.53
N ALA A 884 10.40 42.49 0.30
CA ALA A 884 10.94 43.27 -0.80
C ALA A 884 9.83 44.03 -1.51
N LYS A 885 10.10 45.27 -1.91
CA LYS A 885 9.17 46.09 -2.69
C LYS A 885 9.82 46.51 -3.99
N TYR A 886 9.24 46.08 -5.10
CA TYR A 886 9.69 46.38 -6.46
C TYR A 886 8.78 47.43 -7.10
N GLN A 887 9.39 48.40 -7.75
CA GLN A 887 8.76 49.30 -8.71
C GLN A 887 9.20 48.89 -10.11
N SER A 888 8.24 48.77 -11.01
CA SER A 888 8.48 48.35 -12.39
C SER A 888 7.90 49.38 -13.34
N TRP A 889 8.66 49.69 -14.38
CA TRP A 889 8.26 50.57 -15.48
C TRP A 889 8.61 49.89 -16.78
N GLY A 890 7.69 49.90 -17.72
CA GLY A 890 7.98 49.28 -19.01
C GLY A 890 6.88 49.47 -20.01
N GLY A 891 7.02 48.75 -21.10
CA GLY A 891 6.06 48.78 -22.18
C GLY A 891 5.98 47.46 -22.90
N SER A 892 4.89 47.31 -23.64
CA SER A 892 4.58 46.12 -24.42
C SER A 892 4.14 46.54 -25.81
N ILE A 893 4.48 45.72 -26.79
CA ILE A 893 4.10 45.86 -28.19
C ILE A 893 3.46 44.55 -28.64
N ASN A 894 2.36 44.62 -29.36
CA ASN A 894 1.75 43.46 -30.02
C ASN A 894 1.45 43.80 -31.47
N TRP A 895 1.98 43.00 -32.40
CA TRP A 895 1.56 42.98 -33.78
C TRP A 895 0.54 41.87 -33.97
N HIS A 896 -0.68 42.27 -34.29
CA HIS A 896 -1.81 41.37 -34.50
C HIS A 896 -2.11 41.27 -36.00
N SER A 897 -2.31 40.06 -36.49
CA SER A 897 -2.62 39.78 -37.88
C SER A 897 -3.77 38.78 -38.03
N ASN A 898 -4.81 39.18 -38.74
CA ASN A 898 -5.88 38.31 -39.22
C ASN A 898 -5.50 37.79 -40.61
N LEU A 899 -5.14 36.52 -40.68
CA LEU A 899 -4.80 35.82 -41.92
C LEU A 899 -6.06 35.18 -42.54
N PRO A 900 -6.02 34.80 -43.84
CA PRO A 900 -7.10 34.06 -44.48
C PRO A 900 -7.48 32.79 -43.70
N HIS A 901 -8.72 32.31 -43.87
CA HIS A 901 -9.25 31.12 -43.19
C HIS A 901 -9.35 31.25 -41.66
N ASN A 902 -9.64 32.46 -41.14
CA ASN A 902 -9.86 32.74 -39.71
C ASN A 902 -8.64 32.46 -38.80
N LEU A 903 -7.44 32.41 -39.37
CA LEU A 903 -6.21 32.22 -38.62
C LEU A 903 -5.72 33.57 -38.05
N ILE A 904 -5.34 33.58 -36.78
CA ILE A 904 -4.86 34.75 -36.04
C ILE A 904 -3.40 34.50 -35.65
N VAL A 905 -2.56 35.51 -35.87
CA VAL A 905 -1.18 35.54 -35.40
C VAL A 905 -0.99 36.79 -34.55
N ASP A 906 -0.58 36.59 -33.31
CA ASP A 906 -0.10 37.65 -32.41
C ASP A 906 1.41 37.48 -32.23
N LEU A 907 2.18 38.50 -32.58
CA LEU A 907 3.61 38.60 -32.24
C LEU A 907 3.78 39.69 -31.20
N SER A 908 4.12 39.29 -29.98
CA SER A 908 4.18 40.19 -28.85
C SER A 908 5.56 40.25 -28.22
N THR A 909 5.90 41.42 -27.70
CA THR A 909 7.09 41.62 -26.89
C THR A 909 6.82 42.60 -25.77
N GLY A 910 7.49 42.42 -24.65
CA GLY A 910 7.40 43.32 -23.51
C GLY A 910 8.74 43.48 -22.83
N TYR A 911 9.02 44.70 -22.40
CA TYR A 911 10.23 45.05 -21.68
C TYR A 911 9.85 45.77 -20.39
N GLN A 912 10.37 45.31 -19.26
CA GLN A 912 10.16 45.94 -17.96
C GLN A 912 11.49 46.21 -17.29
N LYS A 913 11.66 47.43 -16.79
CA LYS A 913 12.77 47.82 -15.92
C LYS A 913 12.29 47.78 -14.47
N HIS A 914 13.09 47.18 -13.60
CA HIS A 914 12.76 46.95 -12.20
C HIS A 914 13.75 47.67 -11.28
N LYS A 915 13.21 48.27 -10.23
CA LYS A 915 13.98 48.76 -9.07
C LYS A 915 13.29 48.27 -7.81
N GLY A 916 13.98 47.48 -7.01
CA GLY A 916 13.49 46.90 -5.78
C GLY A 916 14.29 47.32 -4.56
N ASP A 917 13.60 47.56 -3.47
CA ASP A 917 14.17 47.81 -2.16
C ASP A 917 13.91 46.57 -1.29
N ILE A 918 14.98 45.96 -0.76
CA ILE A 918 14.88 44.85 0.19
C ILE A 918 14.97 45.40 1.61
N GLU A 919 14.04 44.99 2.46
CA GLU A 919 13.94 45.46 3.84
C GLU A 919 15.22 45.11 4.63
N HIS A 920 15.81 46.12 5.29
CA HIS A 920 17.06 46.04 6.05
C HIS A 920 18.30 45.60 5.23
N ALA A 921 18.33 45.89 3.93
CA ALA A 921 19.36 45.43 3.01
C ALA A 921 19.62 46.42 1.84
N GLY A 922 20.12 45.91 0.71
CA GLY A 922 20.40 46.71 -0.50
C GLY A 922 19.25 46.81 -1.52
N HIS A 923 19.57 47.39 -2.68
CA HIS A 923 18.63 47.58 -3.79
C HIS A 923 18.89 46.58 -4.93
N VAL A 924 17.85 45.93 -5.43
CA VAL A 924 17.90 45.09 -6.63
C VAL A 924 17.48 45.93 -7.83
N LYS A 925 18.28 45.92 -8.89
CA LYS A 925 17.90 46.51 -10.18
C LYS A 925 17.96 45.44 -11.25
N GLY A 926 17.17 45.59 -12.30
CA GLY A 926 17.25 44.67 -13.42
C GLY A 926 16.20 44.97 -14.46
N TYR A 927 16.11 44.08 -15.44
CA TYR A 927 15.09 44.13 -16.46
C TYR A 927 14.60 42.73 -16.81
N THR A 928 13.34 42.65 -17.18
CA THR A 928 12.77 41.46 -17.82
C THR A 928 12.42 41.80 -19.26
N PHE A 929 12.55 40.80 -20.10
CA PHE A 929 12.15 40.85 -21.49
C PHE A 929 11.34 39.60 -21.80
N ASN A 930 10.26 39.77 -22.55
CA ASN A 930 9.51 38.66 -23.10
C ASN A 930 9.29 38.89 -24.60
N ILE A 931 9.33 37.80 -25.35
CA ILE A 931 8.93 37.76 -26.76
C ILE A 931 8.15 36.47 -26.97
N GLY A 932 7.06 36.54 -27.71
CA GLY A 932 6.26 35.37 -27.98
C GLY A 932 5.37 35.50 -29.19
N ALA A 933 4.98 34.34 -29.70
CA ALA A 933 4.05 34.19 -30.80
C ALA A 933 2.86 33.35 -30.32
N ASP A 934 1.63 33.86 -30.49
CA ASP A 934 0.41 33.08 -30.31
C ASP A 934 -0.26 32.87 -31.67
N LEU A 935 -0.64 31.63 -31.95
CA LEU A 935 -1.40 31.21 -33.12
C LEU A 935 -2.80 30.79 -32.68
N GLY A 936 -3.84 31.39 -33.23
CA GLY A 936 -5.23 31.09 -32.90
C GLY A 936 -6.08 30.80 -34.13
N TYR A 937 -7.09 29.95 -33.99
CA TYR A 937 -8.08 29.72 -35.06
C TYR A 937 -9.45 30.20 -34.60
N ARG A 938 -9.97 31.28 -35.18
CA ARG A 938 -11.27 31.83 -34.77
C ARG A 938 -12.41 31.03 -35.39
N TYR A 939 -13.24 30.43 -34.55
CA TYR A 939 -14.44 29.72 -34.94
C TYR A 939 -15.69 30.42 -34.40
N GLN A 940 -16.63 30.73 -35.28
CA GLN A 940 -17.93 31.24 -34.86
C GLN A 940 -18.81 30.07 -34.40
N TRP A 941 -18.98 29.93 -33.09
CA TRP A 941 -19.75 28.83 -32.50
C TRP A 941 -21.25 29.12 -32.51
N MET A 942 -21.65 30.37 -32.26
CA MET A 942 -23.04 30.84 -32.33
C MET A 942 -23.11 32.25 -32.92
N LYS A 943 -24.31 32.73 -33.26
CA LYS A 943 -24.54 34.06 -33.88
C LYS A 943 -23.80 35.20 -33.15
N ASN A 944 -23.67 35.12 -31.83
CA ASN A 944 -22.97 36.11 -31.00
C ASN A 944 -21.82 35.52 -30.16
N ALA A 945 -21.31 34.33 -30.50
CA ALA A 945 -20.27 33.65 -29.73
C ALA A 945 -19.12 33.17 -30.64
N PHE A 946 -17.88 33.53 -30.29
CA PHE A 946 -16.67 33.06 -30.95
C PHE A 946 -15.84 32.25 -29.96
N ILE A 947 -15.25 31.16 -30.46
CA ILE A 947 -14.28 30.34 -29.75
C ILE A 947 -12.98 30.37 -30.56
N THR A 948 -11.88 30.70 -29.92
CA THR A 948 -10.55 30.76 -30.54
C THR A 948 -9.62 29.84 -29.75
N PRO A 949 -9.47 28.55 -30.11
CA PRO A 949 -8.36 27.75 -29.64
C PRO A 949 -7.04 28.40 -30.05
N MET A 950 -6.06 28.39 -29.13
CA MET A 950 -4.77 29.05 -29.29
C MET A 950 -3.64 28.15 -28.80
N VAL A 951 -2.53 28.20 -29.50
CA VAL A 951 -1.24 27.68 -29.05
C VAL A 951 -0.22 28.79 -29.15
N GLY A 952 0.68 28.91 -28.18
CA GLY A 952 1.74 29.90 -28.24
C GLY A 952 3.06 29.41 -27.70
N LEU A 953 4.10 30.12 -28.11
CA LEU A 953 5.48 29.90 -27.75
C LEU A 953 6.09 31.24 -27.34
N HIS A 954 6.55 31.30 -26.09
CA HIS A 954 7.05 32.52 -25.47
C HIS A 954 8.42 32.26 -24.86
N TYR A 955 9.35 33.20 -25.04
CA TYR A 955 10.66 33.20 -24.41
C TYR A 955 10.70 34.32 -23.37
N LEU A 956 11.00 33.93 -22.13
CA LEU A 956 11.09 34.81 -20.98
C LEU A 956 12.55 34.95 -20.58
N TYR A 957 13.01 36.20 -20.45
CA TYR A 957 14.35 36.56 -20.07
C TYR A 957 14.32 37.53 -18.89
N ALA A 958 15.24 37.36 -17.93
CA ALA A 958 15.52 38.41 -16.97
C ALA A 958 17.00 38.49 -16.62
N SER A 959 17.46 39.71 -16.41
CA SER A 959 18.80 40.00 -15.88
C SER A 959 18.67 40.97 -14.72
N LEU A 960 19.23 40.59 -13.59
CA LEU A 960 19.36 41.44 -12.42
C LEU A 960 20.81 41.89 -12.33
N SER A 961 21.01 43.17 -12.07
CA SER A 961 22.33 43.72 -11.79
C SER A 961 22.89 43.12 -10.52
N ASP A 962 24.22 43.00 -10.47
CA ASP A 962 24.90 42.64 -9.25
C ASP A 962 24.56 43.63 -8.14
N VAL A 963 24.30 43.11 -6.95
CA VAL A 963 23.91 43.91 -5.78
C VAL A 963 25.07 43.94 -4.81
N ASN A 964 25.62 45.13 -4.59
CA ASN A 964 26.55 45.37 -3.50
C ASN A 964 25.76 45.81 -2.27
N ASP A 965 25.40 44.84 -1.41
CA ASP A 965 24.69 45.11 -0.16
C ASP A 965 25.69 45.61 0.89
N GLN A 966 25.72 46.93 1.07
CA GLN A 966 26.59 47.60 2.05
C GLN A 966 26.19 47.28 3.50
N ALA A 967 24.89 47.10 3.77
CA ALA A 967 24.38 46.85 5.12
C ALA A 967 24.79 45.46 5.61
N ASN A 968 24.76 44.47 4.72
CA ASN A 968 25.14 43.09 5.03
C ASN A 968 26.54 42.71 4.52
N LYS A 969 27.29 43.70 4.00
CA LYS A 969 28.62 43.58 3.40
C LYS A 969 28.73 42.38 2.47
N ALA A 970 27.98 42.28 1.37
CA ALA A 970 28.13 41.17 0.41
C ALA A 970 27.87 41.59 -1.03
N LEU A 971 28.56 40.96 -1.97
CA LEU A 971 28.32 41.11 -3.40
C LEU A 971 27.46 39.96 -3.91
N LEU A 972 26.25 40.26 -4.36
CA LEU A 972 25.36 39.27 -4.95
C LEU A 972 25.45 39.34 -6.48
N LYS A 973 25.73 38.21 -7.13
CA LYS A 973 25.74 38.09 -8.59
C LYS A 973 24.62 37.18 -9.06
N TYR A 974 23.77 37.72 -9.92
CA TYR A 974 22.64 36.98 -10.48
C TYR A 974 22.98 36.36 -11.82
N ASN A 975 22.63 35.09 -11.99
CA ASN A 975 22.57 34.50 -13.32
C ASN A 975 21.34 35.00 -14.09
N ASN A 976 21.49 35.16 -15.40
CA ASN A 976 20.37 35.49 -16.27
C ASN A 976 19.32 34.37 -16.24
N PHE A 977 18.07 34.76 -15.99
CA PHE A 977 16.92 33.87 -16.07
C PHE A 977 16.49 33.71 -17.52
N ASN A 978 16.22 32.47 -17.91
CA ASN A 978 15.73 32.13 -19.23
C ASN A 978 14.75 30.98 -19.09
N ALA A 979 13.53 31.14 -19.60
CA ALA A 979 12.53 30.10 -19.66
C ALA A 979 11.83 30.10 -21.02
N LEU A 980 11.57 28.92 -21.55
CA LEU A 980 10.69 28.72 -22.70
C LEU A 980 9.32 28.32 -22.15
N LYS A 981 8.28 29.05 -22.56
CA LYS A 981 6.91 28.81 -22.16
C LYS A 981 6.08 28.42 -23.38
N THR A 982 5.37 27.31 -23.27
CA THR A 982 4.35 26.90 -24.24
C THR A 982 2.98 27.04 -23.59
N ASN A 983 2.06 27.76 -24.22
CA ASN A 983 0.68 27.88 -23.76
C ASN A 983 -0.28 27.16 -24.72
N LEU A 984 -1.22 26.42 -24.14
CA LEU A 984 -2.37 25.87 -24.85
C LEU A 984 -3.63 26.46 -24.21
N GLY A 985 -4.49 27.11 -24.98
CA GLY A 985 -5.67 27.77 -24.42
C GLY A 985 -6.82 27.94 -25.38
N VAL A 986 -7.93 28.43 -24.84
CA VAL A 986 -9.15 28.75 -25.57
C VAL A 986 -9.66 30.10 -25.10
N ASP A 987 -9.82 31.02 -26.04
CA ASP A 987 -10.46 32.32 -25.83
C ASP A 987 -11.92 32.25 -26.31
N VAL A 988 -12.85 32.67 -25.47
CA VAL A 988 -14.29 32.66 -25.74
C VAL A 988 -14.79 34.09 -25.64
N ASN A 989 -15.43 34.58 -26.71
CA ASN A 989 -16.07 35.88 -26.74
C ASN A 989 -17.58 35.70 -26.92
N TYR A 990 -18.38 36.33 -26.05
CA TYR A 990 -19.83 36.34 -26.16
C TYR A 990 -20.40 37.76 -25.98
N ARG A 991 -21.20 38.23 -26.95
CA ARG A 991 -21.76 39.58 -26.95
C ARG A 991 -23.29 39.60 -26.89
N ILE A 992 -23.85 40.37 -25.97
CA ILE A 992 -25.30 40.62 -25.87
C ILE A 992 -25.54 42.13 -25.76
N GLY A 993 -25.99 42.75 -26.86
CA GLY A 993 -26.33 44.17 -26.89
C GLY A 993 -25.14 45.06 -26.52
N LYS A 994 -25.26 45.80 -25.41
CA LYS A 994 -24.22 46.68 -24.86
C LYS A 994 -23.20 45.95 -23.98
N PHE A 995 -23.39 44.66 -23.70
CA PHE A 995 -22.50 43.87 -22.85
C PHE A 995 -21.73 42.82 -23.65
N GLU A 996 -20.47 42.60 -23.27
CA GLU A 996 -19.60 41.59 -23.86
C GLU A 996 -18.85 40.88 -22.73
N VAL A 997 -18.78 39.55 -22.80
CA VAL A 997 -18.08 38.69 -21.84
C VAL A 997 -16.99 37.94 -22.59
N LYS A 998 -15.77 38.05 -22.10
CA LYS A 998 -14.62 37.30 -22.62
C LYS A 998 -14.09 36.36 -21.56
N GLY A 999 -13.87 35.10 -21.93
CA GLY A 999 -13.25 34.10 -21.08
C GLY A 999 -11.98 33.57 -21.74
N LEU A 1000 -10.89 33.49 -20.99
CA LEU A 1000 -9.66 32.81 -21.41
C LEU A 1000 -9.37 31.67 -20.44
N LEU A 1001 -9.28 30.45 -20.95
CA LEU A 1001 -8.77 29.29 -20.24
C LEU A 1001 -7.46 28.87 -20.92
N SER A 1002 -6.33 28.90 -20.20
CA SER A 1002 -5.05 28.44 -20.75
C SER A 1002 -4.25 27.61 -19.75
N TYR A 1003 -3.42 26.71 -20.27
CA TYR A 1003 -2.43 25.97 -19.51
C TYR A 1003 -1.04 26.33 -20.03
N ASP A 1004 -0.24 26.91 -19.14
CA ASP A 1004 1.10 27.41 -19.43
C ASP A 1004 2.13 26.41 -18.87
N MET A 1005 3.01 25.90 -19.73
CA MET A 1005 4.06 24.94 -19.40
C MET A 1005 5.44 25.57 -19.52
N TYR A 1006 6.31 25.40 -18.52
CA TYR A 1006 7.61 26.09 -18.45
C TYR A 1006 8.79 25.12 -18.53
N GLN A 1007 9.65 25.31 -19.53
CA GLN A 1007 10.96 24.67 -19.63
C GLN A 1007 12.07 25.61 -19.20
N GLN A 1008 12.74 25.30 -18.09
CA GLN A 1008 13.82 26.12 -17.53
C GLN A 1008 14.84 25.29 -16.71
N LYS A 1009 16.08 25.76 -16.67
CA LYS A 1009 17.15 25.20 -15.81
C LYS A 1009 17.12 25.85 -14.42
N THR A 1010 17.47 25.09 -13.38
CA THR A 1010 17.65 25.63 -12.02
C THR A 1010 18.80 26.64 -12.07
N ARG A 1011 18.57 27.86 -11.59
CA ARG A 1011 19.59 28.92 -11.59
C ARG A 1011 20.25 29.05 -10.23
N GLN A 1012 21.31 29.84 -10.20
CA GLN A 1012 22.06 30.11 -9.00
C GLN A 1012 22.14 31.62 -8.77
N LEU A 1013 22.02 32.01 -7.51
CA LEU A 1013 22.43 33.30 -6.99
C LEU A 1013 23.76 33.08 -6.30
N TYR A 1014 24.80 33.78 -6.75
CA TYR A 1014 26.08 33.78 -6.08
C TYR A 1014 26.09 34.91 -5.05
N VAL A 1015 26.45 34.60 -3.82
CA VAL A 1015 26.69 35.59 -2.77
C VAL A 1015 28.17 35.47 -2.46
N ASP A 1016 28.95 36.44 -2.93
CA ASP A 1016 30.40 36.37 -3.09
C ASP A 1016 30.78 35.08 -3.85
N ASP A 1017 31.40 34.09 -3.18
CA ASP A 1017 31.84 32.81 -3.78
C ASP A 1017 30.86 31.64 -3.54
N VAL A 1018 29.75 31.85 -2.83
CA VAL A 1018 28.79 30.79 -2.45
C VAL A 1018 27.59 30.77 -3.40
N ALA A 1019 27.31 29.61 -4.00
CA ALA A 1019 26.20 29.43 -4.94
C ALA A 1019 24.94 28.86 -4.27
N TYR A 1020 23.83 29.60 -4.34
CA TYR A 1020 22.52 29.17 -3.85
C TYR A 1020 21.57 28.87 -5.01
N LYS A 1021 20.85 27.73 -4.96
CA LYS A 1021 19.86 27.38 -5.99
C LYS A 1021 18.64 28.30 -5.90
N GLN A 1022 18.13 28.73 -7.05
CA GLN A 1022 16.86 29.44 -7.19
C GLN A 1022 15.79 28.49 -7.70
N GLY A 1023 14.55 28.66 -7.22
CA GLY A 1023 13.39 27.89 -7.68
C GLY A 1023 13.06 28.10 -9.16
N LYS A 1024 12.02 27.42 -9.63
CA LYS A 1024 11.53 27.43 -11.01
C LYS A 1024 10.10 27.97 -11.08
N LEU A 1025 9.73 28.63 -12.19
CA LEU A 1025 8.31 28.85 -12.52
C LEU A 1025 7.58 27.50 -12.64
N ALA A 1026 6.34 27.42 -12.18
CA ALA A 1026 5.57 26.19 -12.17
C ALA A 1026 4.51 26.21 -13.27
N ASP A 1027 4.20 25.05 -13.84
CA ASP A 1027 3.10 24.91 -14.80
C ASP A 1027 1.80 25.39 -14.17
N THR A 1028 1.07 26.23 -14.91
CA THR A 1028 -0.02 27.04 -14.36
C THR A 1028 -1.27 26.93 -15.24
N LEU A 1029 -2.40 26.67 -14.60
CA LEU A 1029 -3.73 26.83 -15.21
C LEU A 1029 -4.22 28.26 -14.97
N HIS A 1030 -4.57 28.96 -16.05
CA HIS A 1030 -5.11 30.32 -16.06
C HIS A 1030 -6.59 30.30 -16.44
N LEU A 1031 -7.41 31.00 -15.65
CA LEU A 1031 -8.80 31.31 -15.96
C LEU A 1031 -9.01 32.81 -15.78
N ASN A 1032 -9.18 33.54 -16.88
CA ASN A 1032 -9.53 34.96 -16.85
C ASN A 1032 -10.93 35.18 -17.40
N THR A 1033 -11.69 36.05 -16.77
CA THR A 1033 -13.01 36.47 -17.24
C THR A 1033 -13.08 38.00 -17.20
N GLN A 1034 -13.37 38.59 -18.36
CA GLN A 1034 -13.54 40.02 -18.52
C GLN A 1034 -14.98 40.34 -18.92
N PHE A 1035 -15.57 41.28 -18.20
CA PHE A 1035 -16.90 41.83 -18.48
C PHE A 1035 -16.73 43.23 -19.04
N VAL A 1036 -17.35 43.53 -20.17
CA VAL A 1036 -17.24 44.81 -20.87
C VAL A 1036 -18.63 45.39 -21.08
N ALA A 1037 -18.83 46.62 -20.63
CA ALA A 1037 -20.04 47.40 -20.81
C ALA A 1037 -19.77 48.56 -21.77
N HIS A 1038 -20.30 48.47 -22.99
CA HIS A 1038 -20.24 49.51 -24.02
C HIS A 1038 -21.31 50.58 -23.71
N LEU A 1039 -20.91 51.61 -22.97
CA LEU A 1039 -21.81 52.69 -22.52
C LEU A 1039 -22.26 53.56 -23.70
N THR A 1040 -21.36 53.82 -24.65
CA THR A 1040 -21.63 54.46 -25.94
C THR A 1040 -20.90 53.71 -27.06
N PRO A 1041 -21.17 53.97 -28.35
CA PRO A 1041 -20.39 53.38 -29.45
C PRO A 1041 -18.88 53.65 -29.34
N ARG A 1042 -18.49 54.72 -28.64
CA ARG A 1042 -17.10 55.19 -28.49
C ARG A 1042 -16.51 54.98 -27.10
N PHE A 1043 -17.28 54.54 -26.10
CA PHE A 1043 -16.78 54.42 -24.74
C PHE A 1043 -17.27 53.15 -24.07
N ALA A 1044 -16.35 52.37 -23.50
CA ALA A 1044 -16.65 51.15 -22.78
C ALA A 1044 -15.89 51.06 -21.46
N PHE A 1045 -16.51 50.42 -20.49
CA PHE A 1045 -15.90 50.09 -19.20
C PHE A 1045 -15.71 48.57 -19.11
N SER A 1046 -14.62 48.13 -18.50
CA SER A 1046 -14.29 46.71 -18.37
C SER A 1046 -13.84 46.35 -16.96
N THR A 1047 -14.22 45.17 -16.51
CA THR A 1047 -13.72 44.56 -15.28
C THR A 1047 -13.20 43.17 -15.60
N GLU A 1048 -12.03 42.83 -15.07
CA GLU A 1048 -11.40 41.53 -15.29
C GLU A 1048 -11.12 40.87 -13.95
N VAL A 1049 -11.48 39.60 -13.84
CA VAL A 1049 -11.13 38.73 -12.72
C VAL A 1049 -10.33 37.57 -13.29
N GLY A 1050 -9.16 37.33 -12.70
CA GLY A 1050 -8.28 36.23 -13.09
C GLY A 1050 -7.99 35.31 -11.92
N PHE A 1051 -8.00 34.01 -12.17
CA PHE A 1051 -7.60 32.96 -11.25
C PHE A 1051 -6.48 32.15 -11.88
N GLN A 1052 -5.46 31.87 -11.09
CA GLN A 1052 -4.33 31.05 -11.51
C GLN A 1052 -4.09 29.95 -10.47
N HIS A 1053 -3.89 28.72 -10.92
CA HIS A 1053 -3.56 27.60 -10.05
C HIS A 1053 -2.33 26.86 -10.57
N ALA A 1054 -1.29 26.80 -9.74
CA ALA A 1054 -0.06 26.07 -10.03
C ALA A 1054 0.16 25.02 -8.92
N ARG A 1055 0.39 23.75 -9.28
CA ARG A 1055 0.73 22.60 -8.40
C ARG A 1055 0.56 22.89 -6.88
N ASN A 1056 -0.68 22.76 -6.40
CA ASN A 1056 -1.12 22.91 -4.99
C ASN A 1056 -1.16 24.32 -4.38
N LYS A 1057 -1.01 25.43 -5.13
CA LYS A 1057 -1.10 26.81 -4.61
C LYS A 1057 -1.82 27.75 -5.59
N GLY A 1058 -2.79 28.52 -5.08
CA GLY A 1058 -3.65 29.42 -5.87
C GLY A 1058 -3.27 30.91 -5.81
N GLN A 1059 -3.62 31.63 -6.88
CA GLN A 1059 -3.47 33.08 -7.06
C GLN A 1059 -4.80 33.69 -7.57
N SER A 1060 -5.07 34.94 -7.19
CA SER A 1060 -6.19 35.72 -7.69
C SER A 1060 -5.76 37.14 -8.10
N SER A 1061 -6.31 37.61 -9.22
CA SER A 1061 -6.06 38.93 -9.79
C SER A 1061 -7.38 39.64 -10.10
N PHE A 1062 -7.36 40.96 -9.97
CA PHE A 1062 -8.49 41.83 -10.25
C PHE A 1062 -8.02 43.07 -11.02
N ALA A 1063 -8.67 43.41 -12.12
CA ALA A 1063 -8.36 44.61 -12.88
C ALA A 1063 -9.64 45.34 -13.32
N VAL A 1064 -9.50 46.66 -13.47
CA VAL A 1064 -10.58 47.54 -13.93
C VAL A 1064 -10.00 48.43 -15.03
N GLY A 1065 -10.65 48.49 -16.18
CA GLY A 1065 -10.19 49.25 -17.34
C GLY A 1065 -11.28 50.09 -17.98
N ALA A 1066 -10.90 51.26 -18.52
CA ALA A 1066 -11.76 52.11 -19.33
C ALA A 1066 -11.19 52.22 -20.75
N HIS A 1067 -12.08 52.19 -21.74
CA HIS A 1067 -11.77 52.12 -23.17
C HIS A 1067 -12.44 53.27 -23.90
N TYR A 1068 -11.67 53.95 -24.75
CA TYR A 1068 -12.18 55.00 -25.64
C TYR A 1068 -11.82 54.66 -27.08
N GLN A 1069 -12.83 54.64 -27.94
CA GLN A 1069 -12.73 54.45 -29.38
C GLN A 1069 -12.95 55.81 -30.07
N PHE A 1070 -12.02 56.20 -30.92
CA PHE A 1070 -12.06 57.46 -31.68
C PHE A 1070 -12.95 57.34 -32.91
#